data_AF-K6ZC26-F1
#
_entry.id   AF-K6ZC26-F1
#
_cell.length_a   1.000
_cell.length_b   1.000
_cell.length_c   1.000
_cell.angle_alpha   90.00
_cell.angle_beta   90.00
_cell.angle_gamma   90.00
#
_symmetry.space_group_name_H-M   'P 1'
#
loop_
_entity.id
_entity.type
_entity.pdbx_description
1 polymer ?
#
loop_
_entity_poly.entity_id
_entity_poly.type
_entity_poly.pdbx_seq_one_letter_code
_entity_poly.pdbx_strand_id
1 'polypeptide(L)'
;MSAESKIIEKSLKYVSYLQKGNKPQNNKEALKYFVTFLNTIEELSKDKIRYSIKVGIDTAEGRKEVNLLDDCGFVLHHLYPVILTSSDLDEFELYFKATTKFLDSTNVSLISKTCVIDFENKNFKEQIEKSFAISSQGLAALNARLKFGRIALSSSGNEIFGDKDSIRNVFSIYVSKVVEFFVYKGQFIQAGDFLSELLNTANSSIEKSVLVSTIVSHNASYNLRSRTELNSFIEEYEELIKEEDLDYLKSTVNSEPGGVEVHGFSFGNGTLSTNTTKDKNIVTLIRFSIPSVCSEVDQQVIEIDDKLEIILSPISAFWADPMFRIMSSWNIANMGWSHFCDVEPEEGKNYTHILIAIRELYIPDVKLNETGYDNIDFSEKEALIGRTYYPHKEFVVKTLLSNLTALQKHIEIDKKDINVNMFSNYFVQHIDEITRENIHHKLYAITNPDSYSKILTRFVERLNSVNLADAFIDIRELMLSTKIETEKSLKEFVFRCVDLFVKHNIENHGGYKYLWKNDDNGNQIPCREPETQPYIFSHLRAIFDFMGIQISREVESSNGEVDFLISFTNSQNKLLKLCVELKLAHAENIEKGLTKQLPAYLKGERCKYGVYLVLWYKCELFDRPRKYNALSELETQLNKINANKNISNLIINCTKPVSPSKLR
;
A
#
# COMPACT_ATOMS: atom_id res chain seq x y z
N MET A 1 -32.60 -8.96 -42.38
CA MET A 1 -32.00 -8.37 -41.17
C MET A 1 -30.92 -9.31 -40.67
N SER A 2 -29.69 -8.84 -40.50
CA SER A 2 -28.62 -9.64 -39.91
C SER A 2 -28.94 -9.96 -38.43
N ALA A 3 -28.21 -10.90 -37.83
CA ALA A 3 -28.42 -11.25 -36.41
C ALA A 3 -28.19 -10.04 -35.50
N GLU A 4 -27.21 -9.21 -35.85
CA GLU A 4 -26.81 -7.98 -35.18
C GLU A 4 -27.91 -6.92 -35.25
N SER A 5 -28.58 -6.74 -36.40
CA SER A 5 -29.70 -5.79 -36.52
C SER A 5 -30.87 -6.14 -35.59
N LYS A 6 -31.16 -7.44 -35.40
CA LYS A 6 -32.21 -7.90 -34.47
C LYS A 6 -31.84 -7.64 -33.00
N ILE A 7 -30.55 -7.71 -32.68
CA ILE A 7 -30.04 -7.41 -31.34
C ILE A 7 -30.21 -5.91 -31.03
N ILE A 8 -29.79 -5.04 -31.96
CA ILE A 8 -29.95 -3.59 -31.80
C ILE A 8 -31.42 -3.21 -31.67
N GLU A 9 -32.31 -3.78 -32.49
CA GLU A 9 -33.76 -3.54 -32.40
C GLU A 9 -34.32 -3.93 -31.02
N LYS A 10 -33.88 -5.06 -30.46
CA LYS A 10 -34.28 -5.48 -29.11
C LYS A 10 -33.80 -4.50 -28.04
N SER A 11 -32.56 -4.02 -28.12
CA SER A 11 -32.02 -3.02 -27.19
C SER A 11 -32.78 -1.70 -27.28
N LEU A 12 -33.14 -1.25 -28.49
CA LEU A 12 -33.94 -0.03 -28.70
C LEU A 12 -35.36 -0.16 -28.15
N LYS A 13 -36.01 -1.32 -28.32
CA LYS A 13 -37.32 -1.59 -27.70
C LYS A 13 -37.23 -1.53 -26.18
N TYR A 14 -36.16 -2.06 -25.59
CA TYR A 14 -35.93 -2.00 -24.16
C TYR A 14 -35.68 -0.57 -23.67
N VAL A 15 -34.89 0.23 -24.38
CA VAL A 15 -34.73 1.67 -24.10
C VAL A 15 -36.07 2.41 -24.13
N SER A 16 -36.89 2.16 -25.15
CA SER A 16 -38.23 2.76 -25.24
C SER A 16 -39.15 2.33 -24.08
N TYR A 17 -39.01 1.10 -23.59
CA TYR A 17 -39.71 0.63 -22.40
C TYR A 17 -39.28 1.43 -21.16
N LEU A 18 -37.98 1.64 -20.95
CA LEU A 18 -37.46 2.45 -19.84
C LEU A 18 -37.88 3.92 -19.93
N GLN A 19 -37.87 4.51 -21.14
CA GLN A 19 -38.30 5.89 -21.40
C GLN A 19 -39.73 6.19 -20.97
N LYS A 20 -40.61 5.20 -21.05
CA LYS A 20 -42.00 5.32 -20.61
C LYS A 20 -42.16 5.27 -19.07
N GLY A 21 -41.06 5.30 -18.33
CA GLY A 21 -41.04 5.24 -16.86
C GLY A 21 -41.17 3.82 -16.30
N ASN A 22 -41.10 2.79 -17.14
CA ASN A 22 -41.15 1.41 -16.65
C ASN A 22 -39.81 1.01 -16.01
N LYS A 23 -39.87 0.19 -14.97
CA LYS A 23 -38.70 -0.33 -14.27
C LYS A 23 -38.22 -1.66 -14.88
N PRO A 24 -36.92 -1.96 -14.85
CA PRO A 24 -36.41 -3.29 -15.22
C PRO A 24 -37.00 -4.37 -14.30
N GLN A 25 -37.03 -5.63 -14.74
CA GLN A 25 -37.38 -6.73 -13.82
C GLN A 25 -36.30 -6.93 -12.74
N ASN A 26 -35.03 -6.73 -13.11
CA ASN A 26 -33.88 -6.69 -12.22
C ASN A 26 -32.67 -6.03 -12.93
N ASN A 27 -31.62 -5.70 -12.17
CA ASN A 27 -30.43 -5.04 -12.72
C ASN A 27 -29.68 -5.92 -13.75
N LYS A 28 -29.67 -7.25 -13.57
CA LYS A 28 -29.05 -8.22 -14.49
C LYS A 28 -29.62 -8.13 -15.90
N GLU A 29 -30.93 -7.90 -16.03
CA GLU A 29 -31.59 -7.71 -17.31
C GLU A 29 -31.01 -6.49 -18.05
N ALA A 30 -30.98 -5.33 -17.39
CA ALA A 30 -30.48 -4.10 -17.98
C ALA A 30 -29.00 -4.20 -18.38
N LEU A 31 -28.17 -4.79 -17.50
CA LEU A 31 -26.75 -5.03 -17.79
C LEU A 31 -26.57 -5.95 -19.01
N LYS A 32 -27.37 -7.00 -19.13
CA LYS A 32 -27.32 -7.90 -20.30
C LYS A 32 -27.62 -7.14 -21.59
N TYR A 33 -28.66 -6.30 -21.61
CA TYR A 33 -28.97 -5.47 -22.77
C TYR A 33 -27.84 -4.50 -23.11
N PHE A 34 -27.21 -3.90 -22.11
CA PHE A 34 -26.08 -3.00 -22.27
C PHE A 34 -24.83 -3.68 -22.83
N VAL A 35 -24.39 -4.78 -22.22
CA VAL A 35 -23.22 -5.55 -22.68
C VAL A 35 -23.44 -6.06 -24.10
N THR A 36 -24.63 -6.58 -24.39
CA THR A 36 -24.97 -7.06 -25.73
C THR A 36 -24.97 -5.92 -26.75
N PHE A 37 -25.51 -4.76 -26.38
CA PHE A 37 -25.53 -3.57 -27.23
C PHE A 37 -24.12 -3.06 -27.55
N LEU A 38 -23.27 -2.86 -26.54
CA LEU A 38 -21.89 -2.40 -26.73
C LEU A 38 -21.08 -3.34 -27.63
N ASN A 39 -21.16 -4.65 -27.38
CA ASN A 39 -20.49 -5.64 -28.22
C ASN A 39 -20.96 -5.60 -29.68
N THR A 40 -22.26 -5.37 -29.90
CA THR A 40 -22.83 -5.30 -31.25
C THR A 40 -22.42 -4.02 -31.96
N ILE A 41 -22.43 -2.86 -31.28
CA ILE A 41 -21.95 -1.59 -31.83
C ILE A 41 -20.47 -1.69 -32.19
N GLU A 42 -19.66 -2.30 -31.33
CA GLU A 42 -18.23 -2.51 -31.58
C GLU A 42 -17.99 -3.38 -32.82
N GLU A 43 -18.73 -4.49 -32.96
CA GLU A 43 -18.61 -5.39 -34.12
C GLU A 43 -19.04 -4.69 -35.42
N LEU A 44 -20.21 -4.04 -35.42
CA LEU A 44 -20.71 -3.34 -36.60
C LEU A 44 -19.84 -2.14 -36.99
N SER A 45 -19.17 -1.52 -36.03
CA SER A 45 -18.25 -0.41 -36.29
C SER A 45 -17.02 -0.83 -37.08
N LYS A 46 -16.69 -2.13 -37.17
CA LYS A 46 -15.57 -2.63 -37.99
C LYS A 46 -15.79 -2.44 -39.49
N ASP A 47 -17.05 -2.35 -39.94
CA ASP A 47 -17.42 -2.16 -41.35
C ASP A 47 -18.46 -1.02 -41.50
N LYS A 48 -18.11 0.17 -40.98
CA LYS A 48 -18.96 1.38 -41.03
C LYS A 48 -19.39 1.80 -42.44
N ILE A 49 -18.67 1.38 -43.48
CA ILE A 49 -19.01 1.68 -44.86
C ILE A 49 -20.24 0.89 -45.30
N ARG A 50 -20.42 -0.33 -44.78
CA ARG A 50 -21.55 -1.20 -45.12
C ARG A 50 -22.74 -1.07 -44.19
N TYR A 51 -22.53 -0.64 -42.95
CA TYR A 51 -23.58 -0.55 -41.94
C TYR A 51 -23.88 0.89 -41.55
N SER A 52 -25.16 1.26 -41.54
CA SER A 52 -25.68 2.50 -40.97
C SER A 52 -26.95 2.20 -40.20
N ILE A 53 -27.03 2.64 -38.93
CA ILE A 53 -28.19 2.41 -38.08
C ILE A 53 -28.72 3.76 -37.63
N LYS A 54 -29.68 4.28 -38.40
CA LYS A 54 -30.30 5.57 -38.10
C LYS A 54 -31.52 5.39 -37.22
N VAL A 55 -31.56 6.15 -36.12
CA VAL A 55 -32.67 6.18 -35.17
C VAL A 55 -33.15 7.62 -35.04
N GLY A 56 -34.47 7.81 -35.16
CA GLY A 56 -35.10 9.09 -34.87
C GLY A 56 -35.30 9.24 -33.37
N ILE A 57 -34.74 10.30 -32.80
CA ILE A 57 -34.80 10.63 -31.38
C ILE A 57 -35.59 11.93 -31.24
N ASP A 58 -36.63 11.91 -30.42
CA ASP A 58 -37.41 13.11 -30.10
C ASP A 58 -36.68 13.89 -29.00
N THR A 59 -36.29 15.13 -29.29
CA THR A 59 -35.64 16.05 -28.36
C THR A 59 -36.53 17.28 -28.13
N ALA A 60 -36.20 18.12 -27.14
CA ALA A 60 -36.92 19.37 -26.89
C ALA A 60 -36.89 20.34 -28.10
N GLU A 61 -35.91 20.18 -28.99
CA GLU A 61 -35.74 20.99 -30.21
C GLU A 61 -36.38 20.33 -31.45
N GLY A 62 -37.01 19.16 -31.30
CA GLY A 62 -37.65 18.39 -32.37
C GLY A 62 -37.01 17.01 -32.60
N ARG A 63 -37.47 16.30 -33.63
CA ARG A 63 -37.00 14.96 -33.97
C ARG A 63 -35.66 15.03 -34.72
N LYS A 64 -34.61 14.47 -34.13
CA LYS A 64 -33.26 14.38 -34.70
C LYS A 64 -32.95 12.96 -35.13
N GLU A 65 -32.37 12.79 -36.31
CA GLU A 65 -31.92 11.48 -36.79
C GLU A 65 -30.44 11.28 -36.43
N VAL A 66 -30.13 10.21 -35.71
CA VAL A 66 -28.78 9.91 -35.22
C VAL A 66 -28.35 8.53 -35.72
N ASN A 67 -27.12 8.42 -36.23
CA ASN A 67 -26.52 7.14 -36.58
C ASN A 67 -25.82 6.55 -35.34
N LEU A 68 -26.28 5.40 -34.85
CA LEU A 68 -25.78 4.79 -33.62
C LEU A 68 -24.32 4.34 -33.67
N LEU A 69 -23.75 4.14 -34.88
CA LEU A 69 -22.33 3.83 -35.02
C LEU A 69 -21.43 5.07 -34.87
N ASP A 70 -22.02 6.26 -34.99
CA ASP A 70 -21.35 7.55 -34.84
C ASP A 70 -21.62 8.15 -33.46
N ASP A 71 -22.83 7.99 -32.93
CA ASP A 71 -23.22 8.42 -31.59
C ASP A 71 -24.29 7.49 -31.00
N CYS A 72 -23.89 6.67 -30.03
CA CYS A 72 -24.82 5.81 -29.29
C CYS A 72 -25.24 6.40 -27.93
N GLY A 73 -24.89 7.64 -27.62
CA GLY A 73 -25.07 8.28 -26.31
C GLY A 73 -26.51 8.25 -25.81
N PHE A 74 -27.50 8.41 -26.70
CA PHE A 74 -28.91 8.31 -26.35
C PHE A 74 -29.31 6.94 -25.77
N VAL A 75 -28.78 5.85 -26.34
CA VAL A 75 -29.06 4.49 -25.84
C VAL A 75 -28.38 4.31 -24.48
N LEU A 76 -27.14 4.76 -24.35
CA LEU A 76 -26.39 4.67 -23.09
C LEU A 76 -27.09 5.46 -21.98
N HIS A 77 -27.59 6.67 -22.26
CA HIS A 77 -28.29 7.52 -21.30
C HIS A 77 -29.43 6.82 -20.56
N HIS A 78 -30.15 5.93 -21.24
CA HIS A 78 -31.30 5.24 -20.67
C HIS A 78 -30.94 3.91 -20.02
N LEU A 79 -29.87 3.25 -20.47
CA LEU A 79 -29.41 1.98 -19.88
C LEU A 79 -28.57 2.21 -18.62
N TYR A 80 -27.74 3.25 -18.62
CA TYR A 80 -26.72 3.47 -17.59
C TYR A 80 -27.27 3.66 -16.18
N PRO A 81 -28.30 4.53 -15.93
CA PRO A 81 -28.82 4.76 -14.58
C PRO A 81 -29.36 3.50 -13.89
N VAL A 82 -29.82 2.53 -14.70
CA VAL A 82 -30.40 1.26 -14.24
C VAL A 82 -29.32 0.24 -13.86
N ILE A 83 -28.14 0.30 -14.48
CA ILE A 83 -27.01 -0.59 -14.18
C ILE A 83 -26.37 -0.18 -12.85
N LEU A 84 -26.33 1.13 -12.58
CA LEU A 84 -25.73 1.70 -11.38
C LEU A 84 -26.47 1.43 -10.08
N THR A 85 -27.65 0.81 -10.12
CA THR A 85 -28.37 0.41 -8.89
C THR A 85 -28.01 -1.01 -8.46
N SER A 86 -27.04 -1.66 -9.12
CA SER A 86 -26.65 -3.03 -8.81
C SER A 86 -25.54 -3.14 -7.77
N SER A 87 -25.78 -3.96 -6.76
CA SER A 87 -24.83 -4.29 -5.70
C SER A 87 -24.04 -5.58 -5.96
N ASP A 88 -24.17 -6.21 -7.13
CA ASP A 88 -23.55 -7.52 -7.44
C ASP A 88 -22.17 -7.34 -8.10
N LEU A 89 -21.12 -7.95 -7.53
CA LEU A 89 -19.75 -7.88 -8.03
C LEU A 89 -19.57 -8.57 -9.40
N ASP A 90 -20.29 -9.68 -9.64
CA ASP A 90 -20.22 -10.42 -10.91
C ASP A 90 -20.77 -9.58 -12.08
N GLU A 91 -21.72 -8.69 -11.77
CA GLU A 91 -22.27 -7.73 -12.72
C GLU A 91 -21.23 -6.66 -13.12
N PHE A 92 -20.40 -6.21 -12.17
CA PHE A 92 -19.34 -5.24 -12.48
C PHE A 92 -18.20 -5.83 -13.30
N GLU A 93 -17.88 -7.12 -13.17
CA GLU A 93 -16.87 -7.76 -14.05
C GLU A 93 -17.30 -7.75 -15.52
N LEU A 94 -18.56 -8.09 -15.78
CA LEU A 94 -19.14 -8.07 -17.14
C LEU A 94 -19.17 -6.64 -17.70
N TYR A 95 -19.58 -5.67 -16.87
CA TYR A 95 -19.58 -4.26 -17.20
C TYR A 95 -18.17 -3.76 -17.59
N PHE A 96 -17.17 -4.04 -16.74
CA PHE A 96 -15.78 -3.66 -17.00
C PHE A 96 -15.25 -4.31 -18.26
N LYS A 97 -15.45 -5.61 -18.47
CA LYS A 97 -15.01 -6.29 -19.69
C LYS A 97 -15.61 -5.68 -20.96
N ALA A 98 -16.91 -5.38 -20.95
CA ALA A 98 -17.60 -4.81 -22.11
C ALA A 98 -17.13 -3.37 -22.40
N THR A 99 -17.04 -2.52 -21.38
CA THR A 99 -16.62 -1.12 -21.54
C THR A 99 -15.14 -0.99 -21.88
N THR A 100 -14.26 -1.81 -21.31
CA THR A 100 -12.83 -1.89 -21.68
C THR A 100 -12.68 -2.21 -23.16
N LYS A 101 -13.32 -3.28 -23.64
CA LYS A 101 -13.29 -3.64 -25.07
C LYS A 101 -13.80 -2.50 -25.96
N PHE A 102 -14.88 -1.85 -25.54
CA PHE A 102 -15.49 -0.74 -26.28
C PHE A 102 -14.58 0.49 -26.36
N LEU A 103 -13.93 0.86 -25.25
CA LEU A 103 -12.99 1.98 -25.19
C LEU A 103 -11.70 1.70 -25.98
N ASP A 104 -11.19 0.47 -25.94
CA ASP A 104 -9.97 0.07 -26.66
C ASP A 104 -10.15 -0.10 -28.16
N SER A 105 -11.38 -0.33 -28.64
CA SER A 105 -11.66 -0.55 -30.07
C SER A 105 -11.31 0.68 -30.90
N THR A 106 -10.48 0.53 -31.92
CA THR A 106 -10.12 1.63 -32.85
C THR A 106 -11.28 2.03 -33.77
N ASN A 107 -12.32 1.21 -33.85
CA ASN A 107 -13.41 1.37 -34.82
C ASN A 107 -14.62 2.14 -34.25
N VAL A 108 -14.79 2.11 -32.93
CA VAL A 108 -15.85 2.83 -32.23
C VAL A 108 -15.56 4.33 -32.24
N SER A 109 -16.59 5.16 -32.47
CA SER A 109 -16.45 6.62 -32.54
C SER A 109 -16.00 7.23 -31.20
N LEU A 110 -15.26 8.35 -31.27
CA LEU A 110 -14.84 9.08 -30.08
C LEU A 110 -16.04 9.60 -29.27
N ILE A 111 -17.10 10.08 -29.92
CA ILE A 111 -18.33 10.55 -29.25
C ILE A 111 -18.92 9.44 -28.36
N SER A 112 -19.09 8.24 -28.91
CA SER A 112 -19.66 7.11 -28.15
C SER A 112 -18.78 6.70 -26.96
N LYS A 113 -17.46 6.76 -27.10
CA LYS A 113 -16.51 6.50 -26.00
C LYS A 113 -16.60 7.58 -24.93
N THR A 114 -16.68 8.85 -25.33
CA THR A 114 -16.86 9.97 -24.40
C THR A 114 -18.13 9.82 -23.59
N CYS A 115 -19.24 9.39 -24.21
CA CYS A 115 -20.49 9.14 -23.48
C CYS A 115 -20.29 8.12 -22.35
N VAL A 116 -19.55 7.03 -22.56
CA VAL A 116 -19.27 6.06 -21.48
C VAL A 116 -18.60 6.77 -20.31
N ILE A 117 -17.52 7.50 -20.57
CA ILE A 117 -16.74 8.22 -19.54
C ILE A 117 -17.58 9.28 -18.82
N ASP A 118 -18.35 10.08 -19.56
CA ASP A 118 -19.21 11.13 -19.02
C ASP A 118 -20.30 10.54 -18.12
N PHE A 119 -20.90 9.40 -18.52
CA PHE A 119 -21.87 8.71 -17.70
C PHE A 119 -21.28 8.14 -16.41
N GLU A 120 -20.07 7.56 -16.48
CA GLU A 120 -19.39 7.13 -15.25
C GLU A 120 -19.17 8.34 -14.35
N ASN A 121 -18.55 9.42 -14.83
CA ASN A 121 -18.20 10.58 -13.98
C ASN A 121 -19.41 11.31 -13.40
N LYS A 122 -20.51 11.47 -14.16
CA LYS A 122 -21.75 12.09 -13.66
C LYS A 122 -22.44 11.27 -12.58
N ASN A 123 -22.23 9.96 -12.60
CA ASN A 123 -22.98 9.03 -11.76
C ASN A 123 -22.05 8.04 -11.06
N PHE A 124 -20.83 8.46 -10.72
CA PHE A 124 -19.81 7.62 -10.12
C PHE A 124 -20.29 7.30 -8.69
N LYS A 125 -21.16 6.30 -8.59
CA LYS A 125 -21.72 5.87 -7.32
C LYS A 125 -20.64 5.12 -6.56
N GLU A 126 -20.71 5.20 -5.23
CA GLU A 126 -19.84 4.52 -4.28
C GLU A 126 -19.61 3.03 -4.63
N GLN A 127 -20.59 2.36 -5.27
CA GLN A 127 -20.50 0.98 -5.73
C GLN A 127 -19.54 0.76 -6.92
N ILE A 128 -19.58 1.59 -7.98
CA ILE A 128 -18.62 1.46 -9.10
C ILE A 128 -17.19 1.72 -8.62
N GLU A 129 -17.03 2.74 -7.77
CA GLU A 129 -15.72 3.12 -7.23
C GLU A 129 -15.05 1.97 -6.50
N LYS A 130 -15.78 1.36 -5.55
CA LYS A 130 -15.29 0.21 -4.79
C LYS A 130 -15.01 -0.98 -5.69
N SER A 131 -15.85 -1.19 -6.71
CA SER A 131 -15.71 -2.33 -7.63
C SER A 131 -14.42 -2.28 -8.45
N PHE A 132 -13.89 -1.10 -8.79
CA PHE A 132 -12.58 -1.01 -9.46
C PHE A 132 -11.46 -1.64 -8.64
N ALA A 133 -11.43 -1.40 -7.32
CA ALA A 133 -10.36 -1.92 -6.46
C ALA A 133 -10.45 -3.45 -6.22
N ILE A 134 -11.67 -4.00 -6.23
CA ILE A 134 -11.95 -5.38 -5.82
C ILE A 134 -12.02 -6.34 -7.03
N SER A 135 -12.52 -5.89 -8.18
CA SER A 135 -12.72 -6.74 -9.37
C SER A 135 -11.40 -7.23 -9.98
N SER A 136 -11.40 -8.45 -10.52
CA SER A 136 -10.29 -8.99 -11.31
C SER A 136 -10.03 -8.19 -12.60
N GLN A 137 -11.06 -7.53 -13.14
CA GLN A 137 -10.99 -6.70 -14.35
C GLN A 137 -10.69 -5.22 -14.06
N GLY A 138 -10.63 -4.83 -12.79
CA GLY A 138 -10.57 -3.42 -12.36
C GLY A 138 -9.39 -2.64 -12.96
N LEU A 139 -8.17 -3.19 -12.88
CA LEU A 139 -6.98 -2.52 -13.43
C LEU A 139 -7.02 -2.40 -14.95
N ALA A 140 -7.45 -3.45 -15.66
CA ALA A 140 -7.61 -3.39 -17.11
C ALA A 140 -8.64 -2.32 -17.51
N ALA A 141 -9.73 -2.22 -16.75
CA ALA A 141 -10.75 -1.20 -16.93
C ALA A 141 -10.22 0.22 -16.72
N LEU A 142 -9.48 0.45 -15.63
CA LEU A 142 -8.85 1.75 -15.36
C LEU A 142 -7.82 2.11 -16.44
N ASN A 143 -7.01 1.16 -16.90
CA ASN A 143 -6.03 1.40 -17.97
C ASN A 143 -6.68 1.86 -19.28
N ALA A 144 -7.81 1.25 -19.68
CA ALA A 144 -8.54 1.69 -20.87
C ALA A 144 -9.08 3.12 -20.73
N ARG A 145 -9.53 3.51 -19.52
CA ARG A 145 -10.02 4.87 -19.21
C ARG A 145 -8.89 5.88 -19.21
N LEU A 146 -7.75 5.55 -18.60
CA LEU A 146 -6.54 6.38 -18.65
C LEU A 146 -6.07 6.58 -20.09
N LYS A 147 -5.97 5.51 -20.89
CA LYS A 147 -5.59 5.58 -22.30
C LYS A 147 -6.52 6.50 -23.10
N PHE A 148 -7.83 6.42 -22.86
CA PHE A 148 -8.79 7.32 -23.49
C PHE A 148 -8.65 8.78 -23.00
N GLY A 149 -8.43 8.98 -21.70
CA GLY A 149 -8.14 10.30 -21.13
C GLY A 149 -6.89 10.95 -21.75
N ARG A 150 -5.84 10.18 -22.02
CA ARG A 150 -4.63 10.66 -22.73
C ARG A 150 -4.92 11.12 -24.17
N ILE A 151 -5.81 10.41 -24.87
CA ILE A 151 -6.29 10.82 -26.21
C ILE A 151 -7.03 12.15 -26.11
N ALA A 152 -7.90 12.30 -25.12
CA ALA A 152 -8.66 13.53 -24.87
C ALA A 152 -7.74 14.71 -24.53
N LEU A 153 -6.75 14.53 -23.65
CA LEU A 153 -5.76 15.55 -23.29
C LEU A 153 -4.93 16.02 -24.49
N SER A 154 -4.50 15.06 -25.32
CA SER A 154 -3.77 15.33 -26.57
C SER A 154 -4.62 16.02 -27.64
N SER A 155 -5.94 15.97 -27.50
CA SER A 155 -6.92 16.50 -28.45
C SER A 155 -7.84 17.56 -27.80
N SER A 156 -7.34 18.30 -26.81
CA SER A 156 -8.14 19.22 -25.97
C SER A 156 -8.82 20.38 -26.72
N GLY A 157 -8.48 20.61 -28.00
CA GLY A 157 -9.20 21.54 -28.87
C GLY A 157 -10.39 20.92 -29.63
N ASN A 158 -10.67 19.63 -29.42
CA ASN A 158 -11.78 18.93 -30.06
C ASN A 158 -13.04 19.07 -29.18
N GLU A 159 -14.10 19.67 -29.75
CA GLU A 159 -15.38 19.93 -29.07
C GLU A 159 -16.01 18.66 -28.45
N ILE A 160 -15.67 17.47 -28.95
CA ILE A 160 -16.18 16.19 -28.42
C ILE A 160 -15.82 15.97 -26.94
N PHE A 161 -14.66 16.44 -26.48
CA PHE A 161 -14.16 16.13 -25.14
C PHE A 161 -14.51 17.17 -24.07
N GLY A 162 -15.10 18.31 -24.47
CA GLY A 162 -15.34 19.43 -23.58
C GLY A 162 -14.09 20.27 -23.33
N ASP A 163 -14.11 21.06 -22.25
CA ASP A 163 -13.01 21.94 -21.90
C ASP A 163 -11.82 21.21 -21.25
N LYS A 164 -10.66 21.86 -21.30
CA LYS A 164 -9.38 21.32 -20.86
C LYS A 164 -9.34 20.96 -19.36
N ASP A 165 -10.01 21.74 -18.51
CA ASP A 165 -10.00 21.52 -17.07
C ASP A 165 -10.92 20.34 -16.70
N SER A 166 -12.06 20.20 -17.37
CA SER A 166 -12.91 19.01 -17.26
C SER A 166 -12.16 17.72 -17.61
N ILE A 167 -11.40 17.73 -18.72
CA ILE A 167 -10.59 16.56 -19.13
C ILE A 167 -9.49 16.27 -18.10
N ARG A 168 -8.81 17.31 -17.57
CA ARG A 168 -7.81 17.18 -16.49
C ARG A 168 -8.41 16.51 -15.27
N ASN A 169 -9.59 16.95 -14.83
CA ASN A 169 -10.26 16.42 -13.64
C ASN A 169 -10.64 14.94 -13.83
N VAL A 170 -11.23 14.58 -14.96
CA VAL A 170 -11.57 13.18 -15.28
C VAL A 170 -10.32 12.29 -15.30
N PHE A 171 -9.24 12.76 -15.93
CA PHE A 171 -7.98 12.02 -15.94
C PHE A 171 -7.41 11.83 -14.52
N SER A 172 -7.40 12.89 -13.71
CA SER A 172 -6.95 12.85 -12.32
C SER A 172 -7.75 11.88 -11.46
N ILE A 173 -9.08 11.81 -11.64
CA ILE A 173 -9.95 10.84 -10.95
C ILE A 173 -9.49 9.41 -11.25
N TYR A 174 -9.32 9.05 -12.52
CA TYR A 174 -8.91 7.69 -12.87
C TYR A 174 -7.48 7.37 -12.43
N VAL A 175 -6.57 8.35 -12.45
CA VAL A 175 -5.21 8.18 -11.89
C VAL A 175 -5.30 7.87 -10.40
N SER A 176 -6.10 8.62 -9.65
CA SER A 176 -6.34 8.37 -8.22
C SER A 176 -6.93 6.98 -7.97
N LYS A 177 -7.86 6.51 -8.82
CA LYS A 177 -8.46 5.17 -8.68
C LYS A 177 -7.47 4.04 -8.98
N VAL A 178 -6.48 4.25 -9.86
CA VAL A 178 -5.39 3.28 -10.04
C VAL A 178 -4.51 3.20 -8.80
N VAL A 179 -4.16 4.34 -8.20
CA VAL A 179 -3.41 4.35 -6.94
C VAL A 179 -4.19 3.61 -5.85
N GLU A 180 -5.50 3.88 -5.71
CA GLU A 180 -6.38 3.19 -4.78
C GLU A 180 -6.40 1.66 -5.00
N PHE A 181 -6.47 1.21 -6.26
CA PHE A 181 -6.41 -0.22 -6.61
C PHE A 181 -5.15 -0.91 -6.06
N PHE A 182 -3.98 -0.29 -6.23
CA PHE A 182 -2.72 -0.84 -5.73
C PHE A 182 -2.64 -0.76 -4.20
N VAL A 183 -3.02 0.37 -3.60
CA VAL A 183 -3.03 0.58 -2.15
C VAL A 183 -3.89 -0.46 -1.44
N TYR A 184 -5.08 -0.78 -1.97
CA TYR A 184 -5.99 -1.77 -1.37
C TYR A 184 -5.41 -3.19 -1.36
N LYS A 185 -4.39 -3.45 -2.18
CA LYS A 185 -3.65 -4.72 -2.27
C LYS A 185 -2.30 -4.68 -1.55
N GLY A 186 -1.98 -3.57 -0.87
CA GLY A 186 -0.68 -3.37 -0.23
C GLY A 186 0.47 -3.12 -1.19
N GLN A 187 0.16 -2.80 -2.46
CA GLN A 187 1.13 -2.68 -3.55
C GLN A 187 1.64 -1.24 -3.72
N PHE A 188 2.09 -0.62 -2.62
CA PHE A 188 2.47 0.81 -2.58
C PHE A 188 3.62 1.16 -3.52
N ILE A 189 4.62 0.28 -3.63
CA ILE A 189 5.79 0.47 -4.50
C ILE A 189 5.35 0.34 -5.96
N GLN A 190 4.56 -0.69 -6.28
CA GLN A 190 4.06 -0.93 -7.63
C GLN A 190 3.17 0.20 -8.13
N ALA A 191 2.42 0.87 -7.24
CA ALA A 191 1.70 2.10 -7.60
C ALA A 191 2.67 3.20 -8.07
N GLY A 192 3.80 3.37 -7.38
CA GLY A 192 4.85 4.32 -7.75
C GLY A 192 5.52 3.97 -9.09
N ASP A 193 5.83 2.68 -9.31
CA ASP A 193 6.40 2.19 -10.56
C ASP A 193 5.44 2.42 -11.73
N PHE A 194 4.15 2.09 -11.55
CA PHE A 194 3.11 2.31 -12.55
C PHE A 194 2.98 3.79 -12.92
N LEU A 195 2.94 4.68 -11.93
CA LEU A 195 2.85 6.13 -12.19
C LEU A 195 4.10 6.65 -12.91
N SER A 196 5.28 6.15 -12.57
CA SER A 196 6.55 6.53 -13.20
C SER A 196 6.61 6.07 -14.66
N GLU A 197 6.17 4.84 -14.97
CA GLU A 197 6.03 4.35 -16.34
C GLU A 197 5.05 5.20 -17.15
N LEU A 198 3.91 5.55 -16.54
CA LEU A 198 2.91 6.39 -17.18
C LEU A 198 3.47 7.80 -17.48
N LEU A 199 4.22 8.39 -16.55
CA LEU A 199 4.88 9.68 -16.72
C LEU A 199 5.93 9.65 -17.84
N ASN A 200 6.74 8.58 -17.92
CA ASN A 200 7.75 8.42 -18.96
C ASN A 200 7.16 8.37 -20.37
N THR A 201 5.93 7.88 -20.52
CA THR A 201 5.23 7.86 -21.81
C THR A 201 4.34 9.07 -22.04
N ALA A 202 4.23 9.99 -21.08
CA ALA A 202 3.29 11.10 -21.13
C ALA A 202 3.67 12.13 -22.21
N ASN A 203 2.68 12.53 -23.01
CA ASN A 203 2.90 13.38 -24.19
C ASN A 203 2.44 14.83 -24.00
N SER A 204 1.54 15.09 -23.04
CA SER A 204 1.03 16.44 -22.78
C SER A 204 1.53 16.98 -21.44
N SER A 205 1.69 18.31 -21.34
CA SER A 205 2.10 18.97 -20.10
C SER A 205 1.09 18.77 -18.97
N ILE A 206 -0.21 18.74 -19.30
CA ILE A 206 -1.30 18.51 -18.33
C ILE A 206 -1.19 17.10 -17.73
N GLU A 207 -0.96 16.11 -18.59
CA GLU A 207 -0.78 14.72 -18.17
C GLU A 207 0.42 14.60 -17.23
N LYS A 208 1.57 15.18 -17.61
CA LYS A 208 2.77 15.21 -16.77
C LYS A 208 2.50 15.89 -15.42
N SER A 209 1.83 17.05 -15.42
CA SER A 209 1.48 17.79 -14.20
C SER A 209 0.63 16.96 -13.23
N VAL A 210 -0.43 16.29 -13.73
CA VAL A 210 -1.28 15.42 -12.91
C VAL A 210 -0.48 14.24 -12.34
N LEU A 211 0.36 13.61 -13.17
CA LEU A 211 1.16 12.45 -12.76
C LEU A 211 2.23 12.83 -11.74
N VAL A 212 2.95 13.94 -11.94
CA VAL A 212 3.95 14.44 -10.98
C VAL A 212 3.28 14.75 -9.64
N SER A 213 2.15 15.46 -9.65
CA SER A 213 1.40 15.78 -8.44
C SER A 213 0.96 14.52 -7.68
N THR A 214 0.51 13.51 -8.43
CA THR A 214 0.10 12.21 -7.87
C THR A 214 1.28 11.43 -7.31
N ILE A 215 2.42 11.39 -8.02
CA ILE A 215 3.64 10.71 -7.58
C ILE A 215 4.13 11.32 -6.28
N VAL A 216 4.23 12.65 -6.22
CA VAL A 216 4.68 13.36 -5.01
C VAL A 216 3.72 13.07 -3.86
N SER A 217 2.41 13.23 -4.07
CA SER A 217 1.41 12.99 -3.03
C SER A 217 1.42 11.55 -2.53
N HIS A 218 1.50 10.56 -3.41
CA HIS A 218 1.57 9.14 -3.05
C HIS A 218 2.84 8.81 -2.25
N ASN A 219 4.00 9.29 -2.71
CA ASN A 219 5.25 9.05 -2.00
C ASN A 219 5.28 9.74 -0.63
N ALA A 220 4.74 10.97 -0.53
CA ALA A 220 4.64 11.70 0.74
C ALA A 220 3.66 11.04 1.71
N SER A 221 2.49 10.57 1.24
CA SER A 221 1.45 9.99 2.11
C SER A 221 1.88 8.67 2.78
N TYR A 222 2.83 7.96 2.18
CA TYR A 222 3.31 6.66 2.65
C TYR A 222 4.82 6.65 3.00
N ASN A 223 5.46 7.82 2.98
CA ASN A 223 6.89 8.02 3.17
C ASN A 223 7.73 7.03 2.34
N LEU A 224 7.48 6.98 1.03
CA LEU A 224 8.14 6.03 0.11
C LEU A 224 9.42 6.58 -0.53
N ARG A 225 9.71 7.87 -0.40
CA ARG A 225 10.93 8.54 -0.89
C ARG A 225 11.33 9.61 0.11
N SER A 226 12.61 9.97 0.13
CA SER A 226 13.09 11.03 1.01
C SER A 226 12.61 12.40 0.55
N ARG A 227 12.69 13.38 1.46
CA ARG A 227 12.36 14.78 1.13
C ARG A 227 13.26 15.32 0.02
N THR A 228 14.53 14.96 0.06
CA THR A 228 15.53 15.36 -0.94
C THR A 228 15.14 14.84 -2.32
N GLU A 229 14.85 13.53 -2.42
CA GLU A 229 14.41 12.91 -3.68
C GLU A 229 13.14 13.56 -4.24
N LEU A 230 12.16 13.84 -3.37
CA LEU A 230 10.90 14.46 -3.79
C LEU A 230 11.06 15.91 -4.21
N ASN A 231 11.89 16.70 -3.52
CA ASN A 231 12.18 18.07 -3.92
C ASN A 231 12.92 18.12 -5.26
N SER A 232 13.95 17.29 -5.45
CA SER A 232 14.64 17.20 -6.74
C SER A 232 13.71 16.75 -7.87
N PHE A 233 12.78 15.85 -7.57
CA PHE A 233 11.76 15.44 -8.54
C PHE A 233 10.78 16.58 -8.85
N ILE A 234 10.37 17.40 -7.87
CA ILE A 234 9.53 18.59 -8.12
C ILE A 234 10.29 19.60 -8.99
N GLU A 235 11.56 19.85 -8.70
CA GLU A 235 12.42 20.78 -9.46
C GLU A 235 12.56 20.35 -10.92
N GLU A 236 12.69 19.05 -11.22
CA GLU A 236 12.76 18.53 -12.60
C GLU A 236 11.53 18.90 -13.45
N TYR A 237 10.35 19.04 -12.83
CA TYR A 237 9.07 19.27 -13.51
C TYR A 237 8.44 20.64 -13.18
N GLU A 238 9.16 21.54 -12.51
CA GLU A 238 8.63 22.81 -11.99
C GLU A 238 7.92 23.65 -13.06
N GLU A 239 8.51 23.75 -14.26
CA GLU A 239 7.95 24.53 -15.38
C GLU A 239 6.60 23.99 -15.92
N LEU A 240 6.24 22.75 -15.59
CA LEU A 240 5.03 22.08 -16.08
C LEU A 240 3.87 22.18 -15.09
N ILE A 241 4.11 22.68 -13.88
CA ILE A 241 3.16 22.72 -12.78
C ILE A 241 2.68 24.17 -12.59
N LYS A 242 1.39 24.37 -12.32
CA LYS A 242 0.88 25.71 -11.99
C LYS A 242 1.50 26.17 -10.67
N GLU A 243 1.79 27.45 -10.52
CA GLU A 243 2.42 28.01 -9.31
C GLU A 243 1.67 27.62 -8.01
N GLU A 244 0.34 27.69 -8.04
CA GLU A 244 -0.53 27.26 -6.93
C GLU A 244 -0.36 25.77 -6.57
N ASP A 245 -0.28 24.89 -7.58
CA ASP A 245 -0.09 23.45 -7.41
C ASP A 245 1.35 23.18 -6.90
N LEU A 246 2.34 23.93 -7.39
CA LEU A 246 3.75 23.79 -7.01
C LEU A 246 3.99 24.12 -5.54
N ASP A 247 3.41 25.22 -5.06
CA ASP A 247 3.49 25.62 -3.65
C ASP A 247 2.85 24.56 -2.75
N TYR A 248 1.71 24.01 -3.17
CA TYR A 248 1.06 22.91 -2.47
C TYR A 248 1.95 21.65 -2.40
N LEU A 249 2.60 21.26 -3.51
CA LEU A 249 3.51 20.11 -3.53
C LEU A 249 4.75 20.34 -2.66
N LYS A 250 5.38 21.51 -2.76
CA LYS A 250 6.53 21.88 -1.91
C LYS A 250 6.14 21.88 -0.43
N SER A 251 4.94 22.38 -0.09
CA SER A 251 4.40 22.34 1.27
C SER A 251 4.18 20.91 1.76
N THR A 252 3.60 20.05 0.91
CA THR A 252 3.36 18.63 1.21
C THR A 252 4.65 17.92 1.58
N VAL A 253 5.75 18.16 0.84
CA VAL A 253 7.05 17.51 1.06
C VAL A 253 7.81 18.11 2.26
N ASN A 254 7.82 19.44 2.37
CA ASN A 254 8.72 20.16 3.29
C ASN A 254 8.09 20.50 4.65
N SER A 255 6.80 20.21 4.84
CA SER A 255 6.14 20.49 6.11
C SER A 255 6.86 19.84 7.30
N GLU A 256 7.05 20.62 8.37
CA GLU A 256 7.62 20.12 9.60
C GLU A 256 6.57 19.35 10.42
N PRO A 257 6.89 18.13 10.90
CA PRO A 257 6.04 17.42 11.83
C PRO A 257 5.85 18.26 13.10
N GLY A 258 4.59 18.57 13.46
CA GLY A 258 4.25 19.25 14.71
C GLY A 258 3.94 20.75 14.59
N GLY A 259 3.89 21.33 13.38
CA GLY A 259 3.47 22.73 13.19
C GLY A 259 1.98 22.99 13.48
N VAL A 260 1.16 21.94 13.56
CA VAL A 260 -0.28 21.99 13.87
C VAL A 260 -0.58 20.88 14.88
N GLU A 261 -1.37 21.17 15.90
CA GLU A 261 -1.92 20.16 16.81
C GLU A 261 -3.37 19.86 16.39
N VAL A 262 -3.67 18.59 16.11
CA VAL A 262 -5.02 18.18 15.71
C VAL A 262 -5.72 17.55 16.89
N HIS A 263 -6.75 18.22 17.37
CA HIS A 263 -7.68 17.68 18.37
C HIS A 263 -8.77 16.84 17.70
N GLY A 264 -9.42 15.98 18.48
CA GLY A 264 -10.45 15.05 17.99
C GLY A 264 -11.44 15.69 17.03
N PHE A 265 -11.67 15.03 15.89
CA PHE A 265 -12.56 15.53 14.84
C PHE A 265 -13.53 14.45 14.38
N SER A 266 -14.57 14.88 13.67
CA SER A 266 -15.51 13.95 13.04
C SER A 266 -15.89 14.42 11.65
N PHE A 267 -16.03 13.47 10.73
CA PHE A 267 -16.51 13.71 9.38
C PHE A 267 -17.67 12.77 9.09
N GLY A 268 -18.76 13.26 8.50
CA GLY A 268 -19.91 12.45 8.17
C GLY A 268 -20.53 12.84 6.84
N ASN A 269 -21.22 11.88 6.24
CA ASN A 269 -21.96 12.06 4.99
C ASN A 269 -23.34 11.41 5.12
N GLY A 270 -24.28 11.87 4.31
CA GLY A 270 -25.70 11.55 4.43
C GLY A 270 -26.42 12.45 5.44
N THR A 271 -27.72 12.26 5.57
CA THR A 271 -28.56 13.07 6.46
C THR A 271 -29.43 12.17 7.30
N LEU A 272 -29.21 12.18 8.62
CA LEU A 272 -30.13 11.58 9.58
C LEU A 272 -31.27 12.56 9.85
N SER A 273 -32.50 12.13 9.61
CA SER A 273 -33.70 12.85 9.99
C SER A 273 -34.86 11.89 10.18
N THR A 274 -35.97 12.32 10.76
CA THR A 274 -37.16 11.46 10.85
C THR A 274 -37.68 11.07 9.46
N ASN A 275 -37.50 11.92 8.45
CA ASN A 275 -37.90 11.62 7.07
C ASN A 275 -36.98 10.60 6.39
N THR A 276 -35.66 10.70 6.57
CA THR A 276 -34.72 9.78 5.91
C THR A 276 -34.71 8.39 6.55
N THR A 277 -35.19 8.29 7.79
CA THR A 277 -35.28 7.05 8.57
C THR A 277 -36.67 6.43 8.60
N LYS A 278 -37.70 7.15 8.13
CA LYS A 278 -39.09 6.71 8.15
C LYS A 278 -39.29 5.42 7.34
N ASP A 279 -40.02 4.46 7.91
CA ASP A 279 -40.40 3.20 7.27
C ASP A 279 -39.21 2.33 6.79
N LYS A 280 -37.99 2.62 7.26
CA LYS A 280 -36.78 1.83 6.98
C LYS A 280 -36.45 0.91 8.14
N ASN A 281 -35.94 -0.28 7.83
CA ASN A 281 -35.45 -1.20 8.85
C ASN A 281 -33.96 -0.91 9.09
N ILE A 282 -33.67 -0.05 10.06
CA ILE A 282 -32.31 0.50 10.23
C ILE A 282 -31.46 -0.40 11.10
N VAL A 283 -30.24 -0.65 10.63
CA VAL A 283 -29.16 -1.26 11.42
C VAL A 283 -28.06 -0.21 11.62
N THR A 284 -27.65 -0.04 12.87
CA THR A 284 -26.50 0.79 13.26
C THR A 284 -25.26 -0.07 13.37
N LEU A 285 -24.19 0.31 12.68
CA LEU A 285 -22.92 -0.41 12.61
C LEU A 285 -21.81 0.45 13.21
N ILE A 286 -21.17 -0.02 14.27
CA ILE A 286 -20.03 0.66 14.90
C ILE A 286 -18.77 -0.17 14.63
N ARG A 287 -17.79 0.43 13.94
CA ARG A 287 -16.56 -0.22 13.51
C ARG A 287 -15.34 0.43 14.13
N PHE A 288 -14.38 -0.40 14.54
CA PHE A 288 -13.07 0.03 15.04
C PHE A 288 -12.11 -1.16 14.99
N SER A 289 -10.82 -0.90 15.15
CA SER A 289 -9.79 -1.94 15.12
C SER A 289 -8.97 -1.88 16.41
N ILE A 290 -8.57 -3.05 16.90
CA ILE A 290 -7.77 -3.21 18.12
C ILE A 290 -6.56 -4.11 17.86
N PRO A 291 -5.45 -3.94 18.59
CA PRO A 291 -4.23 -4.72 18.39
C PRO A 291 -4.34 -6.18 18.87
N SER A 292 -5.45 -6.59 19.51
CA SER A 292 -5.67 -7.98 19.92
C SER A 292 -5.82 -8.90 18.71
N VAL A 293 -5.15 -10.05 18.76
CA VAL A 293 -5.17 -11.07 17.71
C VAL A 293 -6.44 -11.92 17.83
N CYS A 294 -7.12 -12.15 16.70
CA CYS A 294 -8.16 -13.16 16.59
C CYS A 294 -7.52 -14.54 16.43
N SER A 295 -7.93 -15.50 17.25
CA SER A 295 -7.42 -16.88 17.26
C SER A 295 -7.81 -17.66 16.00
N GLU A 296 -8.92 -17.28 15.37
CA GLU A 296 -9.46 -17.90 14.17
C GLU A 296 -9.05 -17.14 12.90
N VAL A 297 -8.87 -17.87 11.80
CA VAL A 297 -8.51 -17.33 10.48
C VAL A 297 -9.71 -16.70 9.77
N ASP A 298 -10.91 -17.19 10.09
CA ASP A 298 -12.17 -16.73 9.50
C ASP A 298 -12.90 -15.76 10.44
N GLN A 299 -13.77 -14.95 9.85
CA GLN A 299 -14.66 -14.04 10.57
C GLN A 299 -15.53 -14.79 11.59
N GLN A 300 -15.58 -14.29 12.82
CA GLN A 300 -16.39 -14.85 13.90
C GLN A 300 -17.57 -13.93 14.19
N VAL A 301 -18.73 -14.53 14.48
CA VAL A 301 -19.95 -13.81 14.88
C VAL A 301 -20.33 -14.27 16.28
N ILE A 302 -20.46 -13.31 17.20
CA ILE A 302 -20.92 -13.52 18.56
C ILE A 302 -22.30 -12.87 18.67
N GLU A 303 -23.34 -13.69 18.62
CA GLU A 303 -24.71 -13.26 18.88
C GLU A 303 -24.86 -12.99 20.39
N ILE A 304 -25.22 -11.75 20.75
CA ILE A 304 -25.49 -11.37 22.15
C ILE A 304 -26.98 -11.55 22.43
N ASP A 305 -27.82 -10.98 21.57
CA ASP A 305 -29.27 -11.10 21.60
C ASP A 305 -29.86 -10.88 20.19
N ASP A 306 -31.20 -10.92 20.08
CA ASP A 306 -31.93 -10.75 18.82
C ASP A 306 -31.64 -9.43 18.09
N LYS A 307 -31.07 -8.43 18.77
CA LYS A 307 -30.79 -7.09 18.26
C LYS A 307 -29.31 -6.77 18.16
N LEU A 308 -28.44 -7.49 18.85
CA LEU A 308 -27.04 -7.13 19.01
C LEU A 308 -26.11 -8.30 18.68
N GLU A 309 -25.19 -8.05 17.76
CA GLU A 309 -24.13 -9.00 17.40
C GLU A 309 -22.76 -8.30 17.36
N ILE A 310 -21.72 -9.03 17.75
CA ILE A 310 -20.33 -8.62 17.60
C ILE A 310 -19.71 -9.49 16.50
N ILE A 311 -19.14 -8.83 15.51
CA ILE A 311 -18.43 -9.46 14.41
C ILE A 311 -16.94 -9.16 14.60
N LEU A 312 -16.14 -10.23 14.61
CA LEU A 312 -14.68 -10.17 14.71
C LEU A 312 -14.09 -10.59 13.37
N SER A 313 -13.27 -9.74 12.77
CA SER A 313 -12.57 -10.03 11.52
C SER A 313 -11.06 -9.98 11.74
N PRO A 314 -10.33 -11.09 11.55
CA PRO A 314 -8.88 -11.06 11.57
C PRO A 314 -8.35 -10.22 10.41
N ILE A 315 -7.38 -9.36 10.69
CA ILE A 315 -6.72 -8.53 9.70
C ILE A 315 -5.22 -8.84 9.74
N SER A 316 -4.65 -9.15 8.57
CA SER A 316 -3.25 -9.55 8.40
C SER A 316 -2.31 -8.38 8.06
N ALA A 317 -2.85 -7.23 7.65
CA ALA A 317 -2.06 -6.08 7.24
C ALA A 317 -2.86 -4.77 7.28
N PHE A 318 -2.25 -3.64 7.62
CA PHE A 318 -2.92 -2.33 7.82
C PHE A 318 -3.79 -1.88 6.62
N TRP A 319 -3.39 -2.17 5.38
CA TRP A 319 -4.16 -1.80 4.20
C TRP A 319 -5.44 -2.62 3.98
N ALA A 320 -5.52 -3.79 4.64
CA ALA A 320 -6.71 -4.62 4.64
C ALA A 320 -7.73 -4.17 5.69
N ASP A 321 -7.34 -3.30 6.63
CA ASP A 321 -8.23 -2.77 7.67
C ASP A 321 -9.34 -1.91 7.04
N PRO A 322 -10.62 -2.21 7.30
CA PRO A 322 -11.72 -1.32 6.91
C PRO A 322 -11.55 0.12 7.41
N MET A 323 -10.95 0.34 8.58
CA MET A 323 -10.69 1.68 9.12
C MET A 323 -9.70 2.48 8.28
N PHE A 324 -8.70 1.84 7.68
CA PHE A 324 -7.77 2.49 6.76
C PHE A 324 -8.46 2.90 5.45
N ARG A 325 -9.33 2.03 4.92
CA ARG A 325 -9.99 2.25 3.62
C ARG A 325 -10.95 3.44 3.59
N ILE A 326 -11.52 3.84 4.73
CA ILE A 326 -12.48 4.97 4.82
C ILE A 326 -11.83 6.28 4.34
N MET A 327 -10.54 6.47 4.60
CA MET A 327 -9.82 7.71 4.33
C MET A 327 -8.42 7.47 3.76
N SER A 328 -8.22 6.37 2.99
CA SER A 328 -6.88 5.99 2.50
C SER A 328 -6.20 7.06 1.63
N SER A 329 -6.95 8.02 1.08
CA SER A 329 -6.44 9.14 0.29
C SER A 329 -6.27 10.45 1.07
N TRP A 330 -6.61 10.49 2.36
CA TRP A 330 -6.57 11.71 3.14
C TRP A 330 -5.22 11.92 3.83
N ASN A 331 -4.81 13.19 3.82
CA ASN A 331 -3.68 13.70 4.58
C ASN A 331 -4.19 14.70 5.62
N ILE A 332 -3.75 14.56 6.86
CA ILE A 332 -4.09 15.44 7.97
C ILE A 332 -2.79 15.97 8.55
N ALA A 333 -2.62 17.29 8.58
CA ALA A 333 -1.35 17.92 8.94
C ALA A 333 -0.16 17.30 8.17
N ASN A 334 -0.36 17.03 6.87
CA ASN A 334 0.59 16.38 5.95
C ASN A 334 1.03 14.95 6.32
N MET A 335 0.32 14.31 7.25
CA MET A 335 0.48 12.90 7.57
C MET A 335 -0.65 12.09 6.91
N GLY A 336 -0.31 11.02 6.21
CA GLY A 336 -1.31 10.13 5.62
C GLY A 336 -2.15 9.40 6.66
N TRP A 337 -3.42 9.11 6.33
CA TRP A 337 -4.37 8.42 7.21
C TRP A 337 -3.86 7.09 7.77
N SER A 338 -2.92 6.43 7.08
CA SER A 338 -2.25 5.22 7.58
C SER A 338 -1.61 5.41 8.96
N HIS A 339 -1.12 6.62 9.28
CA HIS A 339 -0.53 6.93 10.59
C HIS A 339 -1.56 7.10 11.70
N PHE A 340 -2.78 7.49 11.34
CA PHE A 340 -3.88 7.72 12.27
C PHE A 340 -4.60 6.44 12.67
N CYS A 341 -4.36 5.33 11.97
CA CYS A 341 -4.94 4.04 12.32
C CYS A 341 -4.44 3.57 13.70
N ASP A 342 -5.35 3.00 14.49
CA ASP A 342 -5.04 2.56 15.87
C ASP A 342 -4.07 1.39 15.90
N VAL A 343 -4.11 0.55 14.87
CA VAL A 343 -3.27 -0.64 14.77
C VAL A 343 -2.05 -0.33 13.93
N GLU A 344 -0.88 -0.61 14.49
CA GLU A 344 0.39 -0.55 13.77
C GLU A 344 0.63 -1.85 12.99
N PRO A 345 1.18 -1.76 11.77
CA PRO A 345 1.75 -2.90 11.09
C PRO A 345 3.10 -3.26 11.74
N GLU A 346 3.07 -3.98 12.86
CA GLU A 346 4.21 -4.87 13.16
C GLU A 346 4.09 -6.07 12.20
N GLU A 347 5.05 -6.22 11.30
CA GLU A 347 5.05 -7.31 10.31
C GLU A 347 4.85 -8.67 11.00
N GLY A 348 3.79 -9.37 10.59
CA GLY A 348 3.46 -10.72 11.06
C GLY A 348 2.57 -10.80 12.30
N LYS A 349 2.14 -9.68 12.89
CA LYS A 349 1.11 -9.71 13.95
C LYS A 349 -0.27 -9.39 13.39
N ASN A 350 -1.14 -10.40 13.42
CA ASN A 350 -2.55 -10.24 13.13
C ASN A 350 -3.20 -9.31 14.18
N TYR A 351 -4.26 -8.63 13.79
CA TYR A 351 -5.06 -7.82 14.71
C TYR A 351 -6.54 -7.96 14.34
N THR A 352 -7.43 -7.38 15.14
CA THR A 352 -8.87 -7.63 15.00
C THR A 352 -9.61 -6.36 14.65
N HIS A 353 -10.32 -6.39 13.53
CA HIS A 353 -11.39 -5.44 13.25
C HIS A 353 -12.67 -5.91 13.95
N ILE A 354 -13.29 -5.02 14.72
CA ILE A 354 -14.54 -5.28 15.43
C ILE A 354 -15.64 -4.46 14.80
N LEU A 355 -16.73 -5.14 14.44
CA LEU A 355 -17.99 -4.53 14.04
C LEU A 355 -19.05 -4.91 15.07
N ILE A 356 -19.65 -3.92 15.72
CA ILE A 356 -20.86 -4.10 16.53
C ILE A 356 -22.06 -3.70 15.67
N ALA A 357 -22.95 -4.65 15.41
CA ALA A 357 -24.18 -4.40 14.67
C ALA A 357 -25.38 -4.42 15.62
N ILE A 358 -26.13 -3.31 15.57
CA ILE A 358 -27.32 -3.04 16.39
C ILE A 358 -28.50 -2.97 15.42
N ARG A 359 -29.43 -3.93 15.49
CA ARG A 359 -30.62 -4.03 14.62
C ARG A 359 -31.72 -3.05 15.02
N GLU A 360 -31.32 -1.81 15.25
CA GLU A 360 -32.16 -0.65 15.46
C GLU A 360 -31.38 0.64 15.19
N LEU A 361 -32.10 1.76 15.10
CA LEU A 361 -31.52 3.09 15.01
C LEU A 361 -30.96 3.50 16.38
N TYR A 362 -29.63 3.47 16.53
CA TYR A 362 -28.91 3.83 17.75
C TYR A 362 -28.12 5.13 17.53
N ILE A 363 -28.66 6.24 18.03
CA ILE A 363 -28.16 7.61 17.81
C ILE A 363 -28.06 8.37 19.14
N PRO A 364 -27.18 7.93 20.07
CA PRO A 364 -27.15 8.46 21.42
C PRO A 364 -26.63 9.90 21.53
N ASP A 365 -26.02 10.45 20.46
CA ASP A 365 -25.40 11.77 20.43
C ASP A 365 -26.23 12.84 19.71
N VAL A 366 -27.37 12.46 19.12
CA VAL A 366 -28.22 13.39 18.36
C VAL A 366 -29.72 13.19 18.63
N LYS A 367 -30.50 14.24 18.43
CA LYS A 367 -31.97 14.21 18.41
C LYS A 367 -32.45 14.52 17.01
N LEU A 368 -33.22 13.61 16.41
CA LEU A 368 -33.73 13.82 15.05
C LEU A 368 -34.82 14.88 15.02
N ASN A 369 -34.81 15.68 13.96
CA ASN A 369 -35.91 16.52 13.52
C ASN A 369 -36.33 16.11 12.09
N GLU A 370 -37.28 16.82 11.47
CA GLU A 370 -37.86 16.38 10.19
C GLU A 370 -36.83 16.30 9.04
N THR A 371 -35.91 17.25 8.99
CA THR A 371 -34.96 17.40 7.88
C THR A 371 -33.50 17.15 8.25
N GLY A 372 -33.20 16.98 9.54
CA GLY A 372 -31.86 16.77 10.06
C GLY A 372 -31.86 16.31 11.52
N TYR A 373 -30.88 16.77 12.28
CA TYR A 373 -30.73 16.45 13.70
C TYR A 373 -30.05 17.58 14.47
N ASP A 374 -30.27 17.61 15.78
CA ASP A 374 -29.60 18.48 16.74
C ASP A 374 -28.65 17.66 17.62
N ASN A 375 -27.43 18.14 17.83
CA ASN A 375 -26.48 17.47 18.72
C ASN A 375 -26.95 17.54 20.18
N ILE A 376 -26.76 16.45 20.92
CA ILE A 376 -26.99 16.44 22.36
C ILE A 376 -25.79 17.09 23.05
N ASP A 377 -26.07 18.06 23.94
CA ASP A 377 -25.05 18.69 24.78
C ASP A 377 -24.65 17.74 25.92
N PHE A 378 -23.35 17.44 26.00
CA PHE A 378 -22.77 16.60 27.04
C PHE A 378 -21.87 17.37 28.03
N SER A 379 -21.83 18.70 27.96
CA SER A 379 -20.89 19.54 28.73
C SER A 379 -20.89 19.25 30.23
N GLU A 380 -22.06 19.06 30.85
CA GLU A 380 -22.16 18.72 32.28
C GLU A 380 -21.51 17.36 32.59
N LYS A 381 -21.77 16.37 31.73
CA LYS A 381 -21.21 15.02 31.89
C LYS A 381 -19.70 15.01 31.69
N GLU A 382 -19.22 15.77 30.70
CA GLU A 382 -17.79 15.95 30.42
C GLU A 382 -17.07 16.61 31.59
N ALA A 383 -17.69 17.63 32.21
CA ALA A 383 -17.18 18.27 33.41
C ALA A 383 -17.07 17.30 34.60
N LEU A 384 -18.04 16.39 34.76
CA LEU A 384 -18.05 15.39 35.84
C LEU A 384 -16.97 14.31 35.65
N ILE A 385 -16.75 13.84 34.41
CA ILE A 385 -15.79 12.76 34.13
C ILE A 385 -14.39 13.26 33.79
N GLY A 386 -14.21 14.57 33.59
CA GLY A 386 -12.92 15.21 33.29
C GLY A 386 -12.38 14.91 31.88
N ARG A 387 -13.22 14.52 30.93
CA ARG A 387 -12.85 14.25 29.53
C ARG A 387 -14.04 14.38 28.59
N THR A 388 -13.75 14.49 27.28
CA THR A 388 -14.76 14.43 26.23
C THR A 388 -15.58 13.14 26.30
N TYR A 389 -16.88 13.27 26.13
CA TYR A 389 -17.83 12.17 26.28
C TYR A 389 -18.27 11.64 24.92
N TYR A 390 -17.85 10.40 24.63
CA TYR A 390 -18.25 9.70 23.40
C TYR A 390 -19.23 8.56 23.74
N PRO A 391 -20.56 8.76 23.59
CA PRO A 391 -21.55 7.76 24.00
C PRO A 391 -21.40 6.42 23.29
N HIS A 392 -20.99 6.43 22.02
CA HIS A 392 -20.68 5.21 21.26
C HIS A 392 -19.53 4.41 21.89
N LYS A 393 -18.45 5.06 22.33
CA LYS A 393 -17.32 4.38 22.98
C LYS A 393 -17.74 3.74 24.31
N GLU A 394 -18.54 4.45 25.11
CA GLU A 394 -19.07 3.90 26.35
C GLU A 394 -19.95 2.68 26.12
N PHE A 395 -20.79 2.74 25.09
CA PHE A 395 -21.61 1.60 24.68
C PHE A 395 -20.74 0.42 24.29
N VAL A 396 -19.75 0.62 23.41
CA VAL A 396 -18.80 -0.42 23.01
C VAL A 396 -18.12 -1.05 24.23
N VAL A 397 -17.55 -0.24 25.13
CA VAL A 397 -16.85 -0.74 26.33
C VAL A 397 -17.78 -1.57 27.21
N LYS A 398 -19.01 -1.10 27.47
CA LYS A 398 -19.99 -1.86 28.27
C LYS A 398 -20.39 -3.17 27.59
N THR A 399 -20.62 -3.14 26.28
CA THR A 399 -20.98 -4.31 25.48
C THR A 399 -19.87 -5.36 25.53
N LEU A 400 -18.61 -4.96 25.35
CA LEU A 400 -17.48 -5.88 25.41
C LEU A 400 -17.25 -6.44 26.82
N LEU A 401 -17.31 -5.59 27.86
CA LEU A 401 -17.14 -6.05 29.25
C LEU A 401 -18.22 -7.04 29.68
N SER A 402 -19.48 -6.81 29.28
CA SER A 402 -20.61 -7.69 29.61
C SER A 402 -20.50 -9.04 28.91
N ASN A 403 -19.74 -9.11 27.80
CA ASN A 403 -19.58 -10.30 26.97
C ASN A 403 -18.13 -10.82 26.94
N LEU A 404 -17.31 -10.44 27.92
CA LEU A 404 -15.87 -10.73 27.95
C LEU A 404 -15.57 -12.24 27.80
N THR A 405 -16.30 -13.10 28.50
CA THR A 405 -16.09 -14.56 28.45
C THR A 405 -16.39 -15.15 27.08
N ALA A 406 -17.32 -14.56 26.31
CA ALA A 406 -17.58 -14.98 24.94
C ALA A 406 -16.46 -14.49 24.00
N LEU A 407 -16.02 -13.24 24.17
CA LEU A 407 -14.93 -12.63 23.38
C LEU A 407 -13.61 -13.38 23.57
N GLN A 408 -13.26 -13.73 24.80
CA GLN A 408 -12.00 -14.42 25.14
C GLN A 408 -11.86 -15.82 24.52
N LYS A 409 -12.94 -16.38 23.93
CA LYS A 409 -12.85 -17.62 23.13
C LYS A 409 -12.24 -17.39 21.75
N HIS A 410 -12.27 -16.15 21.27
CA HIS A 410 -11.91 -15.80 19.89
C HIS A 410 -10.79 -14.76 19.81
N ILE A 411 -10.60 -13.92 20.82
CA ILE A 411 -9.55 -12.89 20.84
C ILE A 411 -8.78 -12.89 22.16
N GLU A 412 -7.48 -12.66 22.08
CA GLU A 412 -6.63 -12.48 23.26
C GLU A 412 -6.82 -11.06 23.82
N ILE A 413 -7.71 -10.94 24.82
CA ILE A 413 -8.03 -9.67 25.48
C ILE A 413 -8.26 -9.85 26.98
N ASP A 414 -7.63 -9.00 27.79
CA ASP A 414 -7.89 -8.93 29.22
C ASP A 414 -8.91 -7.85 29.56
N LYS A 415 -9.63 -8.04 30.67
CA LYS A 415 -10.57 -7.04 31.21
C LYS A 415 -9.95 -5.65 31.38
N LYS A 416 -8.67 -5.59 31.73
CA LYS A 416 -7.93 -4.33 31.96
C LYS A 416 -7.74 -3.51 30.67
N ASP A 417 -7.72 -4.19 29.53
CA ASP A 417 -7.47 -3.58 28.21
C ASP A 417 -8.77 -3.03 27.60
N ILE A 418 -9.93 -3.46 28.09
CA ILE A 418 -11.24 -2.95 27.67
C ILE A 418 -11.58 -1.68 28.46
N ASN A 419 -11.24 -0.55 27.87
CA ASN A 419 -11.57 0.77 28.39
C ASN A 419 -11.82 1.78 27.25
N VAL A 420 -12.20 3.01 27.59
CA VAL A 420 -12.57 4.05 26.61
C VAL A 420 -11.42 4.50 25.69
N ASN A 421 -10.17 4.17 26.04
CA ASN A 421 -8.98 4.45 25.24
C ASN A 421 -8.53 3.23 24.40
N MET A 422 -9.29 2.13 24.41
CA MET A 422 -8.95 0.90 23.67
C MET A 422 -8.77 1.13 22.16
N PHE A 423 -9.47 2.12 21.60
CA PHE A 423 -9.33 2.58 20.21
C PHE A 423 -9.52 4.10 20.17
N SER A 424 -8.81 4.79 19.28
CA SER A 424 -8.89 6.24 19.08
C SER A 424 -9.87 6.61 17.98
N ASN A 425 -10.10 5.72 17.02
CA ASN A 425 -10.90 5.98 15.83
C ASN A 425 -12.01 4.94 15.69
N TYR A 426 -13.20 5.41 15.35
CA TYR A 426 -14.34 4.52 15.09
C TYR A 426 -15.30 5.13 14.08
N PHE A 427 -15.98 4.26 13.34
CA PHE A 427 -16.90 4.63 12.29
C PHE A 427 -18.30 4.13 12.61
N VAL A 428 -19.27 5.04 12.63
CA VAL A 428 -20.69 4.77 12.86
C VAL A 428 -21.43 4.88 11.54
N GLN A 429 -22.19 3.87 11.17
CA GLN A 429 -22.97 3.84 9.93
C GLN A 429 -24.40 3.39 10.20
N HIS A 430 -25.35 3.99 9.51
CA HIS A 430 -26.77 3.66 9.55
C HIS A 430 -27.18 3.18 8.17
N ILE A 431 -27.55 1.91 8.06
CA ILE A 431 -27.97 1.31 6.80
C ILE A 431 -29.40 0.81 6.89
N ASP A 432 -30.12 0.83 5.78
CA ASP A 432 -31.35 0.05 5.65
C ASP A 432 -30.99 -1.42 5.41
N GLU A 433 -31.45 -2.31 6.28
CA GLU A 433 -31.16 -3.74 6.25
C GLU A 433 -31.62 -4.40 4.95
N ILE A 434 -32.77 -3.94 4.41
CA ILE A 434 -33.42 -4.56 3.25
C ILE A 434 -32.72 -4.11 1.97
N THR A 435 -32.57 -2.80 1.78
CA THR A 435 -32.02 -2.24 0.53
C THR A 435 -30.50 -2.15 0.54
N ARG A 436 -29.86 -2.29 1.71
CA ARG A 436 -28.43 -2.02 1.94
C ARG A 436 -28.01 -0.58 1.63
N GLU A 437 -28.97 0.33 1.54
CA GLU A 437 -28.72 1.76 1.35
C GLU A 437 -28.00 2.34 2.57
N ASN A 438 -26.91 3.09 2.33
CA ASN A 438 -26.21 3.84 3.36
C ASN A 438 -26.92 5.18 3.59
N ILE A 439 -27.63 5.32 4.70
CA ILE A 439 -28.44 6.51 5.01
C ILE A 439 -27.53 7.63 5.53
N HIS A 440 -26.64 7.28 6.44
CA HIS A 440 -25.72 8.21 7.07
C HIS A 440 -24.53 7.46 7.67
N HIS A 441 -23.36 8.06 7.58
CA HIS A 441 -22.19 7.58 8.30
C HIS A 441 -21.35 8.72 8.85
N LYS A 442 -20.59 8.42 9.91
CA LYS A 442 -19.72 9.36 10.59
C LYS A 442 -18.50 8.66 11.15
N LEU A 443 -17.32 9.16 10.79
CA LEU A 443 -16.05 8.81 11.42
C LEU A 443 -15.81 9.75 12.59
N TYR A 444 -15.37 9.19 13.71
CA TYR A 444 -14.80 9.92 14.83
C TYR A 444 -13.32 9.52 14.91
N ALA A 445 -12.43 10.50 14.90
CA ALA A 445 -10.99 10.29 14.86
C ALA A 445 -10.27 11.03 15.98
N ILE A 446 -9.12 10.49 16.43
CA ILE A 446 -8.28 11.09 17.47
C ILE A 446 -9.08 11.34 18.77
N THR A 447 -9.88 10.36 19.18
CA THR A 447 -10.75 10.50 20.35
C THR A 447 -10.08 10.17 21.68
N ASN A 448 -8.82 9.70 21.68
CA ASN A 448 -8.04 9.56 22.92
C ASN A 448 -7.14 10.79 23.14
N PRO A 449 -6.83 11.15 24.39
CA PRO A 449 -6.00 12.31 24.70
C PRO A 449 -4.59 12.28 24.10
N ASP A 450 -3.99 11.09 23.96
CA ASP A 450 -2.62 10.88 23.52
C ASP A 450 -2.49 10.40 22.06
N SER A 451 -3.62 10.28 21.34
CA SER A 451 -3.64 9.77 19.96
C SER A 451 -2.74 10.59 19.05
N TYR A 452 -2.87 11.92 19.05
CA TYR A 452 -2.10 12.78 18.14
C TYR A 452 -0.60 12.73 18.45
N SER A 453 -0.22 12.72 19.73
CA SER A 453 1.17 12.60 20.15
C SER A 453 1.79 11.29 19.68
N LYS A 454 1.07 10.17 19.83
CA LYS A 454 1.49 8.85 19.31
C LYS A 454 1.64 8.85 17.80
N ILE A 455 0.68 9.44 17.07
CA ILE A 455 0.72 9.58 15.61
C ILE A 455 1.96 10.36 15.19
N LEU A 456 2.24 11.49 15.83
CA LEU A 456 3.39 12.33 15.56
C LEU A 456 4.70 11.57 15.79
N THR A 457 4.83 10.86 16.91
CA THR A 457 6.00 10.01 17.20
C THR A 457 6.20 8.97 16.10
N ARG A 458 5.16 8.20 15.73
CA ARG A 458 5.22 7.20 14.66
C ARG A 458 5.62 7.80 13.32
N PHE A 459 5.04 8.95 12.98
CA PHE A 459 5.34 9.65 11.73
C PHE A 459 6.79 10.12 11.69
N VAL A 460 7.29 10.72 12.78
CA VAL A 460 8.68 11.14 12.91
C VAL A 460 9.63 9.94 12.86
N GLU A 461 9.32 8.84 13.53
CA GLU A 461 10.12 7.60 13.47
C GLU A 461 10.19 7.04 12.04
N ARG A 462 9.07 7.02 11.32
CA ARG A 462 9.03 6.56 9.92
C ARG A 462 9.72 7.52 8.95
N LEU A 463 9.56 8.83 9.15
CA LEU A 463 10.32 9.82 8.38
C LEU A 463 11.81 9.68 8.65
N ASN A 464 12.20 9.48 9.91
CA ASN A 464 13.59 9.24 10.27
C ASN A 464 14.09 7.94 9.66
N SER A 465 13.32 6.85 9.62
CA SER A 465 13.77 5.62 8.96
C SER A 465 13.96 5.80 7.45
N VAL A 466 13.12 6.59 6.79
CA VAL A 466 13.19 6.89 5.34
C VAL A 466 14.26 7.93 5.02
N ASN A 467 14.49 8.92 5.88
CA ASN A 467 15.57 9.90 5.70
C ASN A 467 16.93 9.35 6.15
N LEU A 468 16.97 8.49 7.16
CA LEU A 468 18.12 7.61 7.39
C LEU A 468 18.32 6.70 6.18
N ALA A 469 17.26 6.39 5.41
CA ALA A 469 17.41 5.70 4.16
C ALA A 469 18.19 6.48 3.10
N ASP A 470 18.40 7.80 3.19
CA ASP A 470 19.37 8.51 2.33
C ASP A 470 20.82 8.07 2.64
N ALA A 471 21.12 7.74 3.89
CA ALA A 471 22.37 7.05 4.26
C ALA A 471 22.33 5.53 3.94
N PHE A 472 21.15 4.99 3.59
CA PHE A 472 20.89 3.58 3.22
C PHE A 472 20.40 3.44 1.76
N ILE A 473 20.59 4.42 0.85
CA ILE A 473 20.05 4.38 -0.53
C ILE A 473 20.59 3.16 -1.28
N ASP A 474 21.85 2.82 -1.02
CA ASP A 474 22.51 1.61 -1.53
C ASP A 474 21.79 0.32 -1.10
N ILE A 475 21.08 0.32 0.04
CA ILE A 475 20.35 -0.84 0.55
C ILE A 475 19.08 -1.06 -0.24
N ARG A 476 18.25 -0.03 -0.38
CA ARG A 476 17.00 -0.20 -1.11
C ARG A 476 17.26 -0.55 -2.57
N GLU A 477 18.25 0.06 -3.19
CA GLU A 477 18.69 -0.34 -4.53
C GLU A 477 19.23 -1.78 -4.55
N LEU A 478 20.07 -2.18 -3.60
CA LEU A 478 20.55 -3.58 -3.47
C LEU A 478 19.37 -4.57 -3.32
N MET A 479 18.37 -4.25 -2.51
CA MET A 479 17.23 -5.11 -2.19
C MET A 479 16.22 -5.20 -3.34
N LEU A 480 16.00 -4.09 -4.06
CA LEU A 480 15.11 -4.04 -5.22
C LEU A 480 15.77 -4.60 -6.50
N SER A 481 17.07 -4.40 -6.68
CA SER A 481 17.81 -4.85 -7.88
C SER A 481 18.21 -6.33 -7.81
N THR A 482 18.40 -6.89 -6.62
CA THR A 482 19.00 -8.22 -6.47
C THR A 482 17.94 -9.30 -6.29
N LYS A 483 17.60 -9.98 -7.39
CA LYS A 483 16.74 -11.17 -7.34
C LYS A 483 17.54 -12.42 -6.93
N ILE A 484 17.23 -12.99 -5.76
CA ILE A 484 17.93 -14.17 -5.22
C ILE A 484 17.24 -15.47 -5.70
N GLU A 485 17.69 -16.02 -6.83
CA GLU A 485 17.14 -17.28 -7.37
C GLU A 485 18.11 -18.47 -7.28
N THR A 486 19.40 -18.19 -7.06
CA THR A 486 20.47 -19.20 -7.05
C THR A 486 21.40 -18.99 -5.85
N GLU A 487 22.14 -20.02 -5.45
CA GLU A 487 23.17 -19.88 -4.40
C GLU A 487 24.26 -18.86 -4.79
N LYS A 488 24.49 -18.67 -6.10
CA LYS A 488 25.41 -17.64 -6.62
C LYS A 488 24.88 -16.23 -6.33
N SER A 489 23.62 -15.96 -6.66
CA SER A 489 22.98 -14.66 -6.37
C SER A 489 22.84 -14.41 -4.87
N LEU A 490 22.63 -15.47 -4.06
CA LEU A 490 22.66 -15.37 -2.59
C LEU A 490 24.05 -14.98 -2.09
N LYS A 491 25.11 -15.61 -2.61
CA LYS A 491 26.50 -15.24 -2.28
C LYS A 491 26.79 -13.78 -2.64
N GLU A 492 26.41 -13.34 -3.83
CA GLU A 492 26.63 -11.97 -4.30
C GLU A 492 25.89 -10.95 -3.42
N PHE A 493 24.63 -11.24 -3.06
CA PHE A 493 23.85 -10.43 -2.14
C PHE A 493 24.50 -10.33 -0.75
N VAL A 494 24.84 -11.47 -0.14
CA VAL A 494 25.48 -11.52 1.19
C VAL A 494 26.83 -10.81 1.17
N PHE A 495 27.65 -11.03 0.14
CA PHE A 495 28.93 -10.34 0.00
C PHE A 495 28.77 -8.83 -0.02
N ARG A 496 27.83 -8.31 -0.81
CA ARG A 496 27.50 -6.87 -0.85
C ARG A 496 27.01 -6.37 0.51
N CYS A 497 26.19 -7.14 1.22
CA CYS A 497 25.73 -6.77 2.56
C CYS A 497 26.88 -6.67 3.58
N VAL A 498 27.81 -7.62 3.57
CA VAL A 498 28.98 -7.56 4.46
C VAL A 498 29.86 -6.36 4.10
N ASP A 499 30.08 -6.09 2.83
CA ASP A 499 30.87 -4.95 2.36
C ASP A 499 30.24 -3.59 2.74
N LEU A 500 28.94 -3.44 2.50
CA LEU A 500 28.23 -2.18 2.74
C LEU A 500 27.92 -1.93 4.23
N PHE A 501 27.57 -2.96 5.01
CA PHE A 501 27.06 -2.75 6.38
C PHE A 501 28.07 -3.06 7.46
N VAL A 502 28.90 -4.09 7.23
CA VAL A 502 29.85 -4.53 8.24
C VAL A 502 31.18 -3.82 8.02
N LYS A 503 31.74 -3.93 6.82
CA LYS A 503 33.05 -3.34 6.49
C LYS A 503 33.00 -1.82 6.57
N HIS A 504 32.06 -1.18 5.87
CA HIS A 504 31.98 0.28 5.87
C HIS A 504 31.75 0.86 7.28
N ASN A 505 30.95 0.19 8.11
CA ASN A 505 30.71 0.64 9.48
C ASN A 505 31.98 0.52 10.35
N ILE A 506 32.70 -0.61 10.25
CA ILE A 506 33.95 -0.83 10.96
C ILE A 506 35.01 0.18 10.55
N GLU A 507 35.18 0.41 9.25
CA GLU A 507 36.24 1.24 8.67
C GLU A 507 35.97 2.74 8.84
N ASN A 508 34.72 3.19 8.70
CA ASN A 508 34.39 4.61 8.57
C ASN A 508 33.52 5.18 9.71
N HIS A 509 32.73 4.35 10.40
CA HIS A 509 31.75 4.80 11.40
C HIS A 509 32.13 4.46 12.84
N GLY A 510 33.42 4.17 13.08
CA GLY A 510 33.92 3.88 14.41
C GLY A 510 33.56 2.49 14.95
N GLY A 511 32.99 1.61 14.11
CA GLY A 511 32.65 0.24 14.48
C GLY A 511 33.86 -0.60 14.92
N TYR A 512 35.07 -0.25 14.46
CA TYR A 512 36.30 -0.89 14.92
C TYR A 512 36.42 -0.93 16.45
N LYS A 513 35.88 0.06 17.19
CA LYS A 513 36.00 0.14 18.66
C LYS A 513 35.48 -1.11 19.38
N TYR A 514 34.47 -1.76 18.84
CA TYR A 514 33.87 -2.97 19.42
C TYR A 514 34.69 -4.24 19.15
N LEU A 515 35.70 -4.14 18.29
CA LEU A 515 36.59 -5.22 17.89
C LEU A 515 37.94 -5.18 18.62
N TRP A 516 38.08 -4.25 19.56
CA TRP A 516 39.23 -4.12 20.45
C TRP A 516 38.76 -4.15 21.90
N LYS A 517 39.56 -4.77 22.77
CA LYS A 517 39.35 -4.81 24.22
C LYS A 517 40.64 -4.48 24.95
N ASN A 518 40.54 -4.18 26.23
CA ASN A 518 41.71 -4.03 27.08
C ASN A 518 42.11 -5.41 27.63
N ASP A 519 43.41 -5.71 27.62
CA ASP A 519 43.97 -6.83 28.38
C ASP A 519 44.03 -6.50 29.88
N ASP A 520 44.48 -7.46 30.69
CA ASP A 520 44.59 -7.31 32.16
C ASP A 520 45.53 -6.17 32.58
N ASN A 521 46.40 -5.71 31.68
CA ASN A 521 47.34 -4.61 31.91
C ASN A 521 46.86 -3.28 31.31
N GLY A 522 45.65 -3.22 30.77
CA GLY A 522 45.07 -2.03 30.14
C GLY A 522 45.55 -1.77 28.69
N ASN A 523 46.30 -2.69 28.08
CA ASN A 523 46.71 -2.57 26.69
C ASN A 523 45.55 -2.96 25.75
N GLN A 524 45.40 -2.22 24.65
CA GLN A 524 44.39 -2.54 23.65
C GLN A 524 44.83 -3.75 22.81
N ILE A 525 44.03 -4.81 22.81
CA ILE A 525 44.22 -6.02 22.02
C ILE A 525 42.97 -6.32 21.17
N PRO A 526 43.11 -6.95 19.99
CA PRO A 526 41.97 -7.39 19.20
C PRO A 526 41.09 -8.43 19.94
N CYS A 527 39.79 -8.38 19.69
CA CYS A 527 38.85 -9.43 20.09
C CYS A 527 39.14 -10.76 19.36
N ARG A 528 38.83 -11.90 20.01
CA ARG A 528 38.95 -13.24 19.41
C ARG A 528 37.84 -13.49 18.38
N GLU A 529 38.00 -14.49 17.51
CA GLU A 529 37.02 -14.82 16.46
C GLU A 529 35.56 -14.94 16.98
N PRO A 530 35.27 -15.74 18.03
CA PRO A 530 33.89 -15.83 18.54
C PRO A 530 33.37 -14.53 19.16
N GLU A 531 34.26 -13.65 19.63
CA GLU A 531 33.89 -12.37 20.25
C GLU A 531 33.52 -11.31 19.22
N THR A 532 34.00 -11.43 17.98
CA THR A 532 33.68 -10.47 16.89
C THR A 532 32.41 -10.84 16.13
N GLN A 533 32.04 -12.13 16.12
CA GLN A 533 30.86 -12.61 15.40
C GLN A 533 29.53 -11.93 15.82
N PRO A 534 29.23 -11.65 17.11
CA PRO A 534 27.97 -10.99 17.50
C PRO A 534 27.80 -9.61 16.87
N TYR A 535 28.89 -8.86 16.72
CA TYR A 535 28.88 -7.55 16.07
C TYR A 535 28.45 -7.68 14.61
N ILE A 536 29.13 -8.55 13.86
CA ILE A 536 28.85 -8.84 12.44
C ILE A 536 27.41 -9.34 12.28
N PHE A 537 26.99 -10.28 13.14
CA PHE A 537 25.65 -10.83 13.15
C PHE A 537 24.57 -9.77 13.35
N SER A 538 24.74 -8.89 14.34
CA SER A 538 23.75 -7.84 14.65
C SER A 538 23.53 -6.87 13.47
N HIS A 539 24.58 -6.55 12.72
CA HIS A 539 24.51 -5.63 11.57
C HIS A 539 23.86 -6.27 10.35
N LEU A 540 23.99 -7.59 10.18
CA LEU A 540 23.40 -8.31 9.05
C LEU A 540 21.98 -8.79 9.33
N ARG A 541 21.69 -9.16 10.58
CA ARG A 541 20.45 -9.83 10.96
C ARG A 541 19.20 -9.04 10.56
N ALA A 542 19.14 -7.74 10.85
CA ALA A 542 17.96 -6.94 10.53
C ALA A 542 17.63 -6.93 9.03
N ILE A 543 18.67 -6.88 8.18
CA ILE A 543 18.53 -6.84 6.72
C ILE A 543 18.18 -8.23 6.19
N PHE A 544 18.78 -9.28 6.75
CA PHE A 544 18.52 -10.65 6.35
C PHE A 544 17.12 -11.11 6.77
N ASP A 545 16.70 -10.79 7.99
CA ASP A 545 15.35 -11.07 8.50
C ASP A 545 14.30 -10.41 7.59
N PHE A 546 14.52 -9.16 7.19
CA PHE A 546 13.65 -8.44 6.24
C PHE A 546 13.57 -9.12 4.86
N MET A 547 14.66 -9.70 4.36
CA MET A 547 14.68 -10.45 3.10
C MET A 547 14.20 -11.89 3.22
N GLY A 548 13.81 -12.36 4.42
CA GLY A 548 13.51 -13.77 4.67
C GLY A 548 14.75 -14.68 4.57
N ILE A 549 15.95 -14.11 4.70
CA ILE A 549 17.22 -14.82 4.77
C ILE A 549 17.51 -15.15 6.24
N GLN A 550 17.73 -16.41 6.55
CA GLN A 550 18.12 -16.84 7.90
C GLN A 550 19.64 -16.87 8.01
N ILE A 551 20.18 -16.31 9.09
CA ILE A 551 21.59 -16.41 9.47
C ILE A 551 21.71 -17.06 10.84
N SER A 552 22.59 -18.06 10.95
CA SER A 552 22.88 -18.77 12.19
C SER A 552 24.39 -18.76 12.45
N ARG A 553 24.79 -18.60 13.71
CA ARG A 553 26.20 -18.64 14.12
C ARG A 553 26.57 -20.02 14.64
N GLU A 554 27.83 -20.41 14.43
CA GLU A 554 28.44 -21.60 15.05
C GLU A 554 27.59 -22.88 14.83
N VAL A 555 27.11 -23.07 13.60
CA VAL A 555 26.30 -24.26 13.27
C VAL A 555 27.22 -25.47 13.14
N GLU A 556 26.91 -26.54 13.85
CA GLU A 556 27.64 -27.80 13.76
C GLU A 556 27.54 -28.39 12.34
N SER A 557 28.67 -28.51 11.65
CA SER A 557 28.76 -29.04 10.30
C SER A 557 30.05 -29.82 10.08
N SER A 558 29.92 -31.08 9.65
CA SER A 558 31.05 -32.03 9.55
C SER A 558 31.69 -32.28 10.93
N ASN A 559 33.00 -32.05 11.09
CA ASN A 559 33.75 -32.22 12.35
C ASN A 559 34.10 -30.87 13.00
N GLY A 560 33.28 -29.84 12.79
CA GLY A 560 33.50 -28.49 13.29
C GLY A 560 32.26 -27.62 13.23
N GLU A 561 32.42 -26.34 13.52
CA GLU A 561 31.34 -25.34 13.49
C GLU A 561 31.63 -24.33 12.39
N VAL A 562 30.62 -24.03 11.56
CA VAL A 562 30.70 -22.95 10.58
C VAL A 562 30.37 -21.62 11.26
N ASP A 563 31.20 -20.60 11.05
CA ASP A 563 31.04 -19.29 11.72
C ASP A 563 29.66 -18.68 11.42
N PHE A 564 29.26 -18.64 10.14
CA PHE A 564 27.88 -18.33 9.77
C PHE A 564 27.34 -19.28 8.69
N LEU A 565 26.20 -19.89 8.97
CA LEU A 565 25.37 -20.54 7.98
C LEU A 565 24.23 -19.62 7.58
N ILE A 566 24.13 -19.32 6.30
CA ILE A 566 23.09 -18.48 5.72
C ILE A 566 22.21 -19.34 4.82
N SER A 567 20.89 -19.23 4.99
CA SER A 567 19.91 -19.97 4.20
C SER A 567 18.76 -19.10 3.74
N PHE A 568 18.26 -19.37 2.54
CA PHE A 568 17.15 -18.64 1.93
C PHE A 568 16.31 -19.58 1.07
N THR A 569 14.99 -19.49 1.15
CA THR A 569 14.09 -20.27 0.27
C THR A 569 13.64 -19.37 -0.88
N ASN A 570 14.02 -19.74 -2.11
CA ASN A 570 13.69 -18.92 -3.28
C ASN A 570 12.22 -19.07 -3.73
N SER A 571 11.83 -18.34 -4.77
CA SER A 571 10.47 -18.34 -5.33
C SER A 571 9.99 -19.70 -5.87
N GLN A 572 10.92 -20.64 -6.08
CA GLN A 572 10.65 -22.01 -6.53
C GLN A 572 10.63 -23.02 -5.38
N ASN A 573 10.53 -22.56 -4.12
CA ASN A 573 10.59 -23.37 -2.90
C ASN A 573 11.88 -24.19 -2.76
N LYS A 574 12.97 -23.73 -3.37
CA LYS A 574 14.29 -24.36 -3.24
C LYS A 574 15.08 -23.68 -2.13
N LEU A 575 15.53 -24.49 -1.17
CA LEU A 575 16.47 -24.05 -0.14
C LEU A 575 17.84 -23.79 -0.76
N LEU A 576 18.28 -22.54 -0.67
CA LEU A 576 19.63 -22.09 -1.00
C LEU A 576 20.42 -21.94 0.29
N LYS A 577 21.70 -22.32 0.25
CA LYS A 577 22.61 -22.22 1.40
C LYS A 577 23.92 -21.56 1.00
N LEU A 578 24.54 -20.90 1.97
CA LEU A 578 25.83 -20.23 1.85
C LEU A 578 26.57 -20.36 3.17
N CYS A 579 27.84 -20.76 3.13
CA CYS A 579 28.71 -20.74 4.32
C CYS A 579 29.60 -19.49 4.30
N VAL A 580 29.72 -18.84 5.44
CA VAL A 580 30.70 -17.78 5.67
C VAL A 580 31.68 -18.24 6.74
N GLU A 581 32.97 -18.20 6.43
CA GLU A 581 34.05 -18.51 7.37
C GLU A 581 34.79 -17.22 7.70
N LEU A 582 34.96 -16.96 9.00
CA LEU A 582 35.62 -15.79 9.56
C LEU A 582 37.01 -16.18 10.09
N LYS A 583 38.03 -15.38 9.74
CA LYS A 583 39.38 -15.53 10.31
C LYS A 583 40.01 -14.19 10.69
N LEU A 584 40.80 -14.18 11.76
CA LEU A 584 41.67 -13.04 12.04
C LEU A 584 42.89 -13.10 11.12
N ALA A 585 43.33 -11.96 10.59
CA ALA A 585 44.50 -11.87 9.72
C ALA A 585 45.78 -12.46 10.34
N HIS A 586 45.85 -12.49 11.68
CA HIS A 586 46.97 -13.00 12.47
C HIS A 586 46.81 -14.44 12.95
N ALA A 587 45.77 -15.16 12.52
CA ALA A 587 45.63 -16.59 12.80
C ALA A 587 46.67 -17.43 12.04
N GLU A 588 47.25 -18.44 12.69
CA GLU A 588 48.30 -19.30 12.11
C GLU A 588 47.80 -20.11 10.90
N ASN A 589 46.50 -20.38 10.85
CA ASN A 589 45.83 -21.22 9.86
C ASN A 589 45.01 -20.44 8.84
N ILE A 590 45.25 -19.14 8.65
CA ILE A 590 44.48 -18.30 7.70
C ILE A 590 44.45 -18.85 6.26
N GLU A 591 45.53 -19.42 5.74
CA GLU A 591 45.49 -20.01 4.39
C GLU A 591 44.75 -21.35 4.36
N LYS A 592 44.77 -22.10 5.48
CA LYS A 592 44.05 -23.37 5.63
C LYS A 592 42.54 -23.15 5.79
N GLY A 593 42.12 -22.03 6.39
CA GLY A 593 40.72 -21.63 6.45
C GLY A 593 40.07 -21.59 5.07
N LEU A 594 40.71 -20.86 4.14
CA LEU A 594 40.25 -20.73 2.76
C LEU A 594 40.39 -22.03 1.94
N THR A 595 41.54 -22.71 2.03
CA THR A 595 41.85 -23.84 1.13
C THR A 595 41.32 -25.19 1.61
N LYS A 596 40.98 -25.32 2.90
CA LYS A 596 40.54 -26.59 3.50
C LYS A 596 39.25 -26.48 4.31
N GLN A 597 39.15 -25.54 5.26
CA GLN A 597 38.01 -25.49 6.20
C GLN A 597 36.71 -25.10 5.48
N LEU A 598 36.67 -23.94 4.84
CA LEU A 598 35.47 -23.50 4.13
C LEU A 598 35.04 -24.50 3.04
N PRO A 599 35.92 -25.04 2.17
CA PRO A 599 35.55 -26.11 1.24
C PRO A 599 34.97 -27.38 1.90
N ALA A 600 35.44 -27.75 3.10
CA ALA A 600 34.88 -28.87 3.85
C ALA A 600 33.45 -28.56 4.33
N TYR A 601 33.21 -27.35 4.85
CA TYR A 601 31.88 -26.90 5.25
C TYR A 601 30.91 -26.81 4.07
N LEU A 602 31.36 -26.32 2.90
CA LEU A 602 30.55 -26.32 1.68
C LEU A 602 30.07 -27.74 1.32
N LYS A 603 30.96 -28.73 1.45
CA LYS A 603 30.62 -30.14 1.22
C LYS A 603 29.67 -30.69 2.29
N GLY A 604 29.88 -30.36 3.56
CA GLY A 604 29.06 -30.79 4.69
C GLY A 604 27.62 -30.26 4.61
N GLU A 605 27.47 -28.97 4.35
CA GLU A 605 26.18 -28.28 4.23
C GLU A 605 25.49 -28.47 2.88
N ARG A 606 26.14 -29.18 1.95
CA ARG A 606 25.70 -29.40 0.57
C ARG A 606 25.42 -28.09 -0.19
N CYS A 607 26.23 -27.07 0.04
CA CYS A 607 26.15 -25.78 -0.66
C CYS A 607 27.39 -25.56 -1.56
N LYS A 608 27.24 -24.80 -2.64
CA LYS A 608 28.33 -24.65 -3.64
C LYS A 608 29.17 -23.39 -3.46
N TYR A 609 28.65 -22.39 -2.77
CA TYR A 609 29.23 -21.05 -2.68
C TYR A 609 29.55 -20.70 -1.23
N GLY A 610 30.54 -19.82 -1.05
CA GLY A 610 30.93 -19.34 0.27
C GLY A 610 31.56 -17.95 0.25
N VAL A 611 31.64 -17.34 1.42
CA VAL A 611 32.39 -16.09 1.64
C VAL A 611 33.48 -16.34 2.68
N TYR A 612 34.70 -15.95 2.35
CA TYR A 612 35.84 -16.01 3.27
C TYR A 612 36.15 -14.61 3.79
N LEU A 613 35.83 -14.36 5.05
CA LEU A 613 35.89 -13.05 5.68
C LEU A 613 37.12 -12.96 6.59
N VAL A 614 37.95 -11.93 6.38
CA VAL A 614 39.19 -11.74 7.14
C VAL A 614 39.22 -10.38 7.82
N LEU A 615 39.53 -10.36 9.12
CA LEU A 615 39.66 -9.14 9.90
C LEU A 615 41.13 -8.73 10.08
N TRP A 616 41.50 -7.55 9.60
CA TRP A 616 42.86 -7.01 9.65
C TRP A 616 43.04 -6.01 10.79
N TYR A 617 44.01 -6.23 11.68
CA TYR A 617 44.22 -5.38 12.87
C TYR A 617 45.61 -4.71 12.92
N LYS A 618 46.49 -4.98 11.94
CA LYS A 618 47.90 -4.57 12.04
C LYS A 618 48.04 -3.06 12.08
N CYS A 619 48.57 -2.53 13.17
CA CYS A 619 48.85 -1.11 13.38
C CYS A 619 49.97 -0.93 14.42
N GLU A 620 50.28 0.31 14.79
CA GLU A 620 51.30 0.61 15.82
C GLU A 620 51.01 -0.05 17.19
N LEU A 621 49.73 -0.28 17.52
CA LEU A 621 49.32 -0.92 18.77
C LEU A 621 49.36 -2.46 18.69
N PHE A 622 49.40 -3.02 17.48
CA PHE A 622 49.34 -4.47 17.27
C PHE A 622 50.06 -4.88 15.98
N ASP A 623 51.27 -5.40 16.10
CA ASP A 623 52.15 -5.75 14.96
C ASP A 623 51.90 -7.17 14.40
N ARG A 624 50.65 -7.61 14.30
CA ARG A 624 50.31 -8.90 13.66
C ARG A 624 49.21 -8.73 12.60
N PRO A 625 49.24 -9.52 11.49
CA PRO A 625 50.20 -10.58 11.19
C PRO A 625 51.61 -10.09 10.87
N ARG A 626 52.62 -10.87 11.25
CA ARG A 626 54.02 -10.60 10.88
C ARG A 626 54.37 -11.06 9.46
N LYS A 627 53.61 -12.01 8.92
CA LYS A 627 53.82 -12.59 7.59
C LYS A 627 53.52 -11.61 6.44
N TYR A 628 52.64 -10.65 6.68
CA TYR A 628 52.20 -9.67 5.68
C TYR A 628 52.41 -8.26 6.24
N ASN A 629 52.97 -7.36 5.44
CA ASN A 629 53.25 -5.98 5.84
C ASN A 629 52.05 -5.07 5.61
N ALA A 630 51.29 -5.33 4.53
CA ALA A 630 50.11 -4.55 4.15
C ALA A 630 48.90 -5.44 3.89
N LEU A 631 47.71 -4.86 4.00
CA LEU A 631 46.44 -5.53 3.70
C LEU A 631 46.41 -6.04 2.24
N SER A 632 46.91 -5.25 1.29
CA SER A 632 46.96 -5.59 -0.14
C SER A 632 47.84 -6.82 -0.45
N GLU A 633 48.89 -7.06 0.34
CA GLU A 633 49.72 -8.26 0.21
C GLU A 633 48.95 -9.52 0.62
N LEU A 634 48.22 -9.45 1.73
CA LEU A 634 47.35 -10.55 2.18
C LEU A 634 46.25 -10.81 1.15
N GLU A 635 45.61 -9.77 0.64
CA GLU A 635 44.57 -9.88 -0.39
C GLU A 635 45.10 -10.58 -1.65
N THR A 636 46.26 -10.14 -2.16
CA THR A 636 46.92 -10.75 -3.31
C THR A 636 47.22 -12.23 -3.08
N GLN A 637 47.71 -12.58 -1.89
CA GLN A 637 48.00 -13.97 -1.54
C GLN A 637 46.73 -14.82 -1.43
N LEU A 638 45.68 -14.34 -0.77
CA LEU A 638 44.41 -15.07 -0.66
C LEU A 638 43.77 -15.29 -2.03
N ASN A 639 43.80 -14.29 -2.90
CA ASN A 639 43.28 -14.40 -4.27
C ASN A 639 44.12 -15.38 -5.11
N LYS A 640 45.43 -15.42 -4.91
CA LYS A 640 46.34 -16.37 -5.59
C LYS A 640 46.07 -17.82 -5.19
N ILE A 641 45.84 -18.09 -3.90
CA ILE A 641 45.63 -19.47 -3.40
C ILE A 641 44.17 -19.93 -3.48
N ASN A 642 43.23 -19.03 -3.77
CA ASN A 642 41.82 -19.37 -3.93
C ASN A 642 41.59 -20.16 -5.23
N ALA A 643 41.68 -21.48 -5.14
CA ALA A 643 41.43 -22.38 -6.27
C ALA A 643 39.93 -22.53 -6.61
N ASN A 644 39.03 -22.14 -5.70
CA ASN A 644 37.59 -22.31 -5.85
C ASN A 644 36.90 -20.98 -6.20
N LYS A 645 36.55 -20.81 -7.48
CA LYS A 645 35.86 -19.59 -7.99
C LYS A 645 34.49 -19.33 -7.36
N ASN A 646 33.92 -20.29 -6.62
CA ASN A 646 32.67 -20.12 -5.90
C ASN A 646 32.84 -19.47 -4.52
N ILE A 647 34.08 -19.27 -4.05
CA ILE A 647 34.38 -18.59 -2.80
C ILE A 647 34.82 -17.15 -3.10
N SER A 648 34.15 -16.18 -2.50
CA SER A 648 34.56 -14.77 -2.53
C SER A 648 35.35 -14.41 -1.27
N ASN A 649 36.50 -13.75 -1.43
CA ASN A 649 37.31 -13.27 -0.31
C ASN A 649 36.93 -11.81 0.01
N LEU A 650 36.78 -11.46 1.29
CA LEU A 650 36.59 -10.09 1.75
C LEU A 650 37.50 -9.81 2.95
N ILE A 651 38.25 -8.72 2.91
CA ILE A 651 39.08 -8.26 4.02
C ILE A 651 38.49 -6.96 4.57
N ILE A 652 38.34 -6.89 5.90
CA ILE A 652 37.87 -5.71 6.63
C ILE A 652 39.04 -5.14 7.45
N ASN A 653 39.34 -3.87 7.24
CA ASN A 653 40.33 -3.14 8.01
C ASN A 653 39.74 -2.72 9.37
N CYS A 654 40.12 -3.42 10.43
CA CYS A 654 39.69 -3.17 11.81
C CYS A 654 40.70 -2.31 12.60
N THR A 655 41.70 -1.74 11.92
CA THR A 655 42.74 -0.93 12.58
C THR A 655 42.12 0.32 13.21
N LYS A 656 42.69 0.73 14.35
CA LYS A 656 42.33 2.01 14.96
C LYS A 656 42.82 3.15 14.05
N PRO A 657 41.91 3.95 13.45
CA PRO A 657 42.29 5.04 12.57
C PRO A 657 43.01 6.13 13.36
N VAL A 658 43.98 6.77 12.71
CA VAL A 658 44.58 8.01 13.20
C VAL A 658 43.51 9.08 13.17
N SER A 659 43.30 9.79 14.29
CA SER A 659 42.30 10.86 14.36
C SER A 659 42.54 11.88 13.23
N PRO A 660 41.50 12.34 12.52
CA PRO A 660 41.66 13.32 11.44
C PRO A 660 42.41 14.59 11.88
N SER A 661 42.29 15.00 13.15
CA SER A 661 43.03 16.12 13.73
C SER A 661 44.54 15.89 13.91
N LYS A 662 45.00 14.65 13.70
CA LYS A 662 46.41 14.22 13.75
C LYS A 662 46.99 13.88 12.38
N LEU A 663 46.16 13.89 11.33
CA LEU A 663 46.61 13.83 9.94
C LEU A 663 47.05 15.26 9.56
N ARG A 664 48.36 15.51 9.58
CA ARG A 664 48.95 16.79 9.14
C ARG A 664 49.24 16.77 7.65
#